data_AF-G0QE29-F1
#
_entry.id   AF-G0QE29-F1
#
_cell.length_a   1.000
_cell.length_b   1.000
_cell.length_c   1.000
_cell.angle_alpha   90.00
_cell.angle_beta   90.00
_cell.angle_gamma   90.00
#
_symmetry.space_group_name_H-M   'P 1'
#
loop_
_entity.id
_entity.type
_entity.pdbx_description
1 polymer ?
#
loop_
_entity_poly.entity_id
_entity_poly.type
_entity_poly.pdbx_seq_one_letter_code
_entity_poly.pdbx_strand_id
1 'polypeptide(L)'
;MGFDFVESHDSNSDTNSSSSSSETQTTTSDNGAPADDIVGAVEQFNDDINSELSSDGGCDYELSENVVEDLVEYTRSRTIKNEEQFVLTTLAHLTGFMEDASHYVSYVLIGTAGSGKSHLQNTVQNLFPDEFMYEATAGTDKSIIYDDGWDDAYYAPLDELQKPSDELIEILKSLHGGEDGEFRYKITGDGQGADRDVDEIVREAVPYGFLYAQYDPDFEMWDRLLKLPVHESKEKNDGVAATQWDHSMVSFGDTGEEYMKDFTEGEQRLKQHIRNLPKDARVKIPAGEDEFWGDAYKYARPMFDIGRSETNRVSGQIANLVRASALLNHHNREKRDMYVQNEGKKEDVIIAEQQDLANIMETRETLLATTHQLDRKRKAICVAIQKASGGKNAAPIKHPADREGKANSIMGYLRQTNASFVKRPQIEAMLKDLRDNGLVEKLEGGGKHGRNLYQFQSWQSLGKFNIDDDFKDTFEDCVSPFDGCSFIEKARELNAELTPSATEFTTDTEMSTNTTSNSNSDKQSQKTLVEDDEPEIELAPHEEEIAQMLYENLNGEVISGLDEHEPTPRELIGLVDIGEPDDEIGNTDGTILDPEHRVWQHGPEDWVETTSDAETEIENALRTLTTNGIMKTSVEETTPGGQPLTMSVA
;
A
#
# COMPACT_ATOMS: atom_id res chain seq x y z
N MET A 1 -39.53 42.20 -35.81
CA MET A 1 -38.13 42.19 -35.33
C MET A 1 -37.55 40.86 -35.80
N GLY A 2 -36.78 40.66 -36.86
CA GLY A 2 -36.02 41.45 -37.85
C GLY A 2 -34.95 40.46 -38.34
N PHE A 3 -35.23 39.66 -39.38
CA PHE A 3 -34.88 39.81 -40.81
C PHE A 3 -33.39 39.57 -41.17
N ASP A 4 -33.20 38.56 -42.02
CA ASP A 4 -32.23 38.34 -43.13
C ASP A 4 -30.74 38.72 -43.04
N PHE A 5 -29.90 37.80 -43.54
CA PHE A 5 -28.66 38.05 -44.31
C PHE A 5 -28.45 36.81 -45.22
N VAL A 6 -28.57 36.83 -46.56
CA VAL A 6 -27.92 37.58 -47.65
C VAL A 6 -26.46 37.16 -47.90
N GLU A 7 -26.25 36.52 -49.06
CA GLU A 7 -24.98 36.31 -49.76
C GLU A 7 -24.38 37.65 -50.25
N SER A 8 -23.05 37.78 -50.28
CA SER A 8 -22.26 38.00 -51.51
C SER A 8 -20.84 38.56 -51.26
N HIS A 9 -19.90 37.90 -51.94
CA HIS A 9 -18.70 38.36 -52.68
C HIS A 9 -17.53 39.20 -52.12
N ASP A 10 -16.39 38.82 -52.73
CA ASP A 10 -15.11 39.51 -53.00
C ASP A 10 -13.97 39.35 -51.96
N SER A 11 -12.70 39.13 -52.31
CA SER A 11 -11.98 38.81 -53.56
C SER A 11 -10.48 38.64 -53.23
N ASN A 12 -9.73 37.88 -54.06
CA ASN A 12 -8.25 37.87 -54.26
C ASN A 12 -7.33 37.51 -53.06
N SER A 13 -6.26 36.72 -53.19
CA SER A 13 -5.26 36.65 -54.27
C SER A 13 -4.40 35.37 -54.19
N ASP A 14 -4.13 34.85 -55.38
CA ASP A 14 -2.97 34.13 -55.94
C ASP A 14 -1.78 33.62 -55.11
N THR A 15 -1.26 32.49 -55.62
CA THR A 15 0.10 31.91 -55.53
C THR A 15 0.47 31.25 -54.19
N ASN A 16 0.97 30.02 -54.09
CA ASN A 16 1.87 29.29 -54.98
C ASN A 16 1.67 27.76 -54.84
N SER A 17 1.42 27.07 -55.96
CA SER A 17 1.54 25.61 -56.09
C SER A 17 2.83 25.29 -56.86
N SER A 18 3.65 24.39 -56.33
CA SER A 18 4.47 23.52 -57.20
C SER A 18 4.82 22.23 -56.47
N SER A 19 4.16 21.19 -56.96
CA SER A 19 4.53 19.79 -56.89
C SER A 19 5.93 19.53 -57.47
N SER A 20 6.69 18.64 -56.84
CA SER A 20 7.71 17.87 -57.55
C SER A 20 7.72 16.44 -57.01
N SER A 21 7.19 15.56 -57.85
CA SER A 21 7.35 14.10 -57.89
C SER A 21 8.83 13.68 -57.84
N SER A 22 9.17 12.78 -56.91
CA SER A 22 10.45 12.07 -56.89
C SER A 22 10.27 10.65 -57.45
N GLU A 23 10.65 10.47 -58.72
CA GLU A 23 11.03 9.18 -59.28
C GLU A 23 12.31 8.71 -58.58
N THR A 24 12.32 7.49 -58.01
CA THR A 24 13.55 6.87 -57.53
C THR A 24 13.95 5.77 -58.50
N GLN A 25 15.04 6.03 -59.23
CA GLN A 25 15.71 5.10 -60.12
C GLN A 25 16.39 4.00 -59.32
N THR A 26 16.11 2.76 -59.71
CA THR A 26 16.88 1.56 -59.39
C THR A 26 18.30 1.70 -59.90
N THR A 27 19.28 1.70 -58.99
CA THR A 27 20.68 1.47 -59.32
C THR A 27 21.20 0.29 -58.53
N THR A 28 21.56 -0.75 -59.26
CA THR A 28 22.36 -1.88 -58.82
C THR A 28 23.80 -1.42 -58.63
N SER A 29 24.34 -1.54 -57.42
CA SER A 29 25.79 -1.58 -57.21
C SER A 29 26.14 -2.65 -56.18
N ASP A 30 26.69 -3.72 -56.75
CA ASP A 30 27.54 -4.73 -56.16
C ASP A 30 28.65 -4.09 -55.31
N ASN A 31 28.78 -4.49 -54.03
CA ASN A 31 29.99 -4.37 -53.22
C ASN A 31 29.80 -5.15 -51.91
N GLY A 32 30.28 -6.39 -51.89
CA GLY A 32 30.49 -7.15 -50.66
C GLY A 32 31.68 -6.58 -49.89
N ALA A 33 31.44 -6.12 -48.67
CA ALA A 33 32.46 -5.94 -47.64
C ALA A 33 32.41 -7.15 -46.68
N PRO A 34 33.57 -7.66 -46.22
CA PRO A 34 33.63 -8.84 -45.38
C PRO A 34 33.15 -8.53 -43.96
N ALA A 35 32.47 -9.50 -43.34
CA ALA A 35 31.88 -9.42 -42.00
C ALA A 35 32.89 -9.16 -40.85
N ASP A 36 34.20 -9.16 -41.13
CA ASP A 36 35.25 -8.96 -40.13
C ASP A 36 35.48 -7.46 -39.78
N ASP A 37 35.10 -6.52 -40.65
CA ASP A 37 35.28 -5.07 -40.39
C ASP A 37 34.17 -4.46 -39.51
N ILE A 38 33.04 -5.16 -39.32
CA ILE A 38 31.94 -4.70 -38.45
C ILE A 38 32.22 -5.05 -36.98
N VAL A 39 32.86 -6.20 -36.73
CA VAL A 39 33.23 -6.62 -35.37
C VAL A 39 34.30 -5.69 -34.79
N GLY A 40 35.30 -5.29 -35.59
CA GLY A 40 36.32 -4.33 -35.16
C GLY A 40 35.80 -2.92 -34.94
N ALA A 41 34.77 -2.49 -35.67
CA ALA A 41 34.12 -1.19 -35.49
C ALA A 41 33.22 -1.17 -34.24
N VAL A 42 32.57 -2.28 -33.90
CA VAL A 42 31.77 -2.44 -32.66
C VAL A 42 32.68 -2.56 -31.43
N GLU A 43 33.81 -3.25 -31.54
CA GLU A 43 34.83 -3.30 -30.47
C GLU A 43 35.49 -1.93 -30.25
N GLN A 44 35.83 -1.18 -31.31
CA GLN A 44 36.34 0.19 -31.16
C GLN A 44 35.30 1.18 -30.63
N PHE A 45 34.01 1.04 -30.99
CA PHE A 45 32.94 1.88 -30.42
C PHE A 45 32.71 1.57 -28.94
N ASN A 46 32.78 0.29 -28.54
CA ASN A 46 32.69 -0.12 -27.14
C ASN A 46 33.93 0.27 -26.33
N ASP A 47 35.13 0.23 -26.92
CA ASP A 47 36.35 0.71 -26.27
C ASP A 47 36.39 2.23 -26.17
N ASP A 48 35.86 2.98 -27.14
CA ASP A 48 35.78 4.44 -27.06
C ASP A 48 34.73 4.91 -26.04
N ILE A 49 33.58 4.22 -25.93
CA ILE A 49 32.57 4.43 -24.87
C ILE A 49 33.15 4.05 -23.49
N ASN A 50 33.84 2.90 -23.40
CA ASN A 50 34.52 2.51 -22.16
C ASN A 50 35.70 3.45 -21.84
N SER A 51 36.35 4.08 -22.82
CA SER A 51 37.44 5.02 -22.56
C SER A 51 36.92 6.39 -22.09
N GLU A 52 35.78 6.87 -22.61
CA GLU A 52 35.11 8.07 -22.10
C GLU A 52 34.52 7.83 -20.69
N LEU A 53 34.07 6.61 -20.38
CA LEU A 53 33.54 6.21 -19.06
C LEU A 53 34.62 5.73 -18.07
N SER A 54 35.83 5.39 -18.53
CA SER A 54 37.00 5.13 -17.68
C SER A 54 37.71 6.41 -17.23
N SER A 55 37.25 7.57 -17.72
CA SER A 55 37.45 8.78 -16.96
C SER A 55 36.52 8.71 -15.76
N ASP A 56 37.08 8.21 -14.66
CA ASP A 56 36.63 8.36 -13.28
C ASP A 56 36.49 9.87 -12.97
N GLY A 57 35.49 10.47 -13.61
CA GLY A 57 35.14 11.87 -13.55
C GLY A 57 34.35 12.14 -12.28
N GLY A 58 34.95 11.83 -11.13
CA GLY A 58 34.63 12.40 -9.83
C GLY A 58 33.16 12.42 -9.42
N CYS A 59 32.48 11.27 -9.44
CA CYS A 59 31.30 11.11 -8.61
C CYS A 59 31.76 10.64 -7.22
N ASP A 60 31.76 11.53 -6.23
CA ASP A 60 32.19 11.26 -4.84
C ASP A 60 31.10 10.56 -4.02
N TYR A 61 29.98 10.22 -4.64
CA TYR A 61 28.84 9.60 -3.97
C TYR A 61 28.97 8.07 -3.94
N GLU A 62 29.08 7.54 -2.72
CA GLU A 62 29.00 6.10 -2.43
C GLU A 62 27.54 5.75 -2.10
N LEU A 63 27.00 4.71 -2.75
CA LEU A 63 25.66 4.21 -2.43
C LEU A 63 25.67 3.61 -1.02
N SER A 64 24.54 3.73 -0.36
CA SER A 64 24.30 3.17 0.97
C SER A 64 24.33 1.64 0.92
N GLU A 65 24.62 0.99 2.06
CA GLU A 65 24.60 -0.49 2.12
C GLU A 65 23.21 -1.05 1.79
N ASN A 66 22.17 -0.33 2.24
CA ASN A 66 20.80 -0.49 1.81
C ASN A 66 20.48 0.55 0.72
N VAL A 67 20.61 0.17 -0.55
CA VAL A 67 20.41 1.06 -1.70
C VAL A 67 18.97 1.61 -1.78
N VAL A 68 18.02 1.03 -1.04
CA VAL A 68 16.66 1.59 -0.90
C VAL A 68 16.68 2.98 -0.24
N GLU A 69 17.62 3.25 0.67
CA GLU A 69 17.84 4.60 1.23
C GLU A 69 18.14 5.62 0.12
N ASP A 70 19.01 5.25 -0.81
CA ASP A 70 19.37 6.12 -1.94
C ASP A 70 18.18 6.33 -2.89
N LEU A 71 17.31 5.31 -3.06
CA LEU A 71 16.05 5.46 -3.81
C LEU A 71 15.09 6.44 -3.13
N VAL A 72 14.99 6.39 -1.80
CA VAL A 72 14.20 7.34 -1.01
C VAL A 72 14.78 8.75 -1.14
N GLU A 73 16.09 8.89 -1.11
CA GLU A 73 16.73 10.19 -1.29
C GLU A 73 16.53 10.76 -2.69
N TYR A 74 16.64 9.90 -3.70
CA TYR A 74 16.33 10.26 -5.08
C TYR A 74 14.87 10.70 -5.24
N THR A 75 13.91 9.97 -4.68
CA THR A 75 12.50 10.36 -4.83
C THR A 75 12.19 11.65 -4.08
N ARG A 76 12.80 11.88 -2.91
CA ARG A 76 12.69 13.16 -2.18
C ARG A 76 13.26 14.34 -2.96
N SER A 77 14.28 14.12 -3.79
CA SER A 77 14.84 15.17 -4.68
C SER A 77 13.92 15.56 -5.86
N ARG A 78 12.95 14.70 -6.24
CA ARG A 78 12.14 14.86 -7.47
C ARG A 78 10.63 14.92 -7.24
N THR A 79 10.17 14.36 -6.14
CA THR A 79 8.76 14.22 -5.80
C THR A 79 8.52 14.59 -4.33
N ILE A 80 7.27 14.84 -3.98
CA ILE A 80 6.86 15.25 -2.63
C ILE A 80 6.00 14.14 -2.05
N LYS A 81 6.49 13.53 -0.97
CA LYS A 81 5.97 12.30 -0.39
C LYS A 81 5.90 11.15 -1.43
N ASN A 82 5.22 10.06 -1.10
CA ASN A 82 5.05 8.85 -1.95
C ASN A 82 6.31 8.01 -2.09
N GLU A 83 7.18 8.06 -1.10
CA GLU A 83 8.43 7.30 -1.02
C GLU A 83 8.15 5.80 -1.16
N GLU A 84 7.18 5.27 -0.40
CA GLU A 84 6.78 3.86 -0.48
C GLU A 84 6.31 3.47 -1.89
N GLN A 85 5.44 4.30 -2.50
CA GLN A 85 4.93 4.00 -3.85
C GLN A 85 6.06 4.06 -4.89
N PHE A 86 7.02 4.97 -4.73
CA PHE A 86 8.20 5.05 -5.60
C PHE A 86 9.08 3.80 -5.47
N VAL A 87 9.42 3.40 -4.24
CA VAL A 87 10.23 2.21 -3.96
C VAL A 87 9.56 0.97 -4.53
N LEU A 88 8.28 0.73 -4.19
CA LEU A 88 7.54 -0.44 -4.67
C LEU A 88 7.42 -0.49 -6.20
N THR A 89 7.24 0.67 -6.85
CA THR A 89 7.19 0.74 -8.32
C THR A 89 8.56 0.43 -8.93
N THR A 90 9.63 0.96 -8.35
CA THR A 90 11.01 0.69 -8.78
C THR A 90 11.32 -0.79 -8.64
N LEU A 91 11.04 -1.39 -7.48
CA LEU A 91 11.25 -2.82 -7.23
C LEU A 91 10.43 -3.69 -8.18
N ALA A 92 9.20 -3.30 -8.54
CA ALA A 92 8.42 -4.01 -9.54
C ALA A 92 9.12 -4.02 -10.92
N HIS A 93 9.73 -2.91 -11.36
CA HIS A 93 10.55 -2.90 -12.58
C HIS A 93 11.77 -3.84 -12.49
N LEU A 94 12.42 -3.88 -11.32
CA LEU A 94 13.58 -4.75 -11.11
C LEU A 94 13.26 -6.24 -11.19
N THR A 95 12.00 -6.64 -11.00
CA THR A 95 11.63 -8.06 -11.13
C THR A 95 11.88 -8.62 -12.53
N GLY A 96 11.89 -7.78 -13.56
CA GLY A 96 12.18 -8.21 -14.94
C GLY A 96 13.62 -8.65 -15.19
N PHE A 97 14.53 -8.41 -14.24
CA PHE A 97 15.91 -8.87 -14.29
C PHE A 97 16.10 -10.27 -13.70
N MET A 98 15.02 -10.90 -13.21
CA MET A 98 15.09 -12.24 -12.62
C MET A 98 14.99 -13.33 -13.67
N GLU A 99 15.64 -14.47 -13.41
CA GLU A 99 15.68 -15.63 -14.35
C GLU A 99 14.28 -16.20 -14.69
N ASP A 100 13.34 -16.11 -13.75
CA ASP A 100 12.04 -16.79 -13.84
C ASP A 100 10.91 -15.76 -13.83
N ALA A 101 10.06 -15.82 -14.86
CA ALA A 101 8.85 -15.02 -14.99
C ALA A 101 7.85 -15.22 -13.85
N SER A 102 7.92 -16.34 -13.11
CA SER A 102 7.15 -16.53 -11.87
C SER A 102 7.49 -15.51 -10.78
N HIS A 103 8.66 -14.85 -10.91
CA HIS A 103 9.09 -13.80 -10.01
C HIS A 103 8.70 -12.39 -10.44
N TYR A 104 8.02 -12.21 -11.58
CA TYR A 104 7.63 -10.89 -12.06
C TYR A 104 6.49 -10.29 -11.25
N VAL A 105 6.52 -8.97 -11.10
CA VAL A 105 5.47 -8.20 -10.43
C VAL A 105 5.02 -7.07 -11.35
N SER A 106 3.82 -7.21 -11.90
CA SER A 106 3.14 -6.10 -12.58
C SER A 106 2.31 -5.29 -11.58
N TYR A 107 2.20 -3.99 -11.81
CA TYR A 107 1.59 -3.05 -10.86
C TYR A 107 0.59 -2.11 -11.51
N VAL A 108 -0.22 -1.46 -10.67
CA VAL A 108 -1.11 -0.38 -11.04
C VAL A 108 -1.00 0.78 -10.06
N LEU A 109 -0.70 1.96 -10.60
CA LEU A 109 -0.71 3.21 -9.85
C LEU A 109 -2.12 3.78 -9.82
N ILE A 110 -2.70 3.88 -8.62
CA ILE A 110 -4.10 4.28 -8.41
C ILE A 110 -4.14 5.69 -7.85
N GLY A 111 -4.90 6.59 -8.46
CA GLY A 111 -5.06 7.95 -7.93
C GLY A 111 -5.97 8.81 -8.79
N THR A 112 -6.43 9.95 -8.31
CA THR A 112 -7.33 10.81 -9.12
C THR A 112 -6.59 11.48 -10.28
N ALA A 113 -7.31 12.09 -11.21
CA ALA A 113 -6.67 12.88 -12.27
C ALA A 113 -5.86 14.02 -11.63
N GLY A 114 -4.58 14.15 -11.99
CA GLY A 114 -3.67 15.14 -11.39
C GLY A 114 -3.01 14.71 -10.07
N SER A 115 -3.16 13.46 -9.64
CA SER A 115 -2.58 12.95 -8.38
C SER A 115 -1.05 12.81 -8.36
N GLY A 116 -0.39 13.00 -9.52
CA GLY A 116 1.04 12.79 -9.70
C GLY A 116 1.43 11.38 -10.18
N LYS A 117 0.47 10.50 -10.53
CA LYS A 117 0.73 9.15 -11.07
C LYS A 117 1.78 9.11 -12.20
N SER A 118 1.53 9.87 -13.27
CA SER A 118 2.43 9.92 -14.42
C SER A 118 3.80 10.50 -14.04
N HIS A 119 3.82 11.47 -13.13
CA HIS A 119 5.09 12.04 -12.63
C HIS A 119 5.89 11.00 -11.83
N LEU A 120 5.24 10.22 -10.97
CA LEU A 120 5.86 9.12 -10.22
C LEU A 120 6.43 8.07 -11.17
N GLN A 121 5.62 7.58 -12.12
CA GLN A 121 6.06 6.60 -13.12
C GLN A 121 7.25 7.12 -13.94
N ASN A 122 7.18 8.35 -14.45
CA ASN A 122 8.28 8.95 -15.22
C ASN A 122 9.54 9.13 -14.34
N THR A 123 9.39 9.43 -13.05
CA THR A 123 10.53 9.55 -12.14
C THR A 123 11.22 8.20 -11.93
N VAL A 124 10.45 7.10 -11.85
CA VAL A 124 11.02 5.75 -11.82
C VAL A 124 11.71 5.44 -13.15
N GLN A 125 11.04 5.65 -14.28
CA GLN A 125 11.59 5.40 -15.62
C GLN A 125 12.92 6.12 -15.85
N ASN A 126 13.06 7.34 -15.35
CA ASN A 126 14.30 8.11 -15.49
C ASN A 126 15.52 7.41 -14.87
N LEU A 127 15.36 6.47 -13.93
CA LEU A 127 16.47 5.70 -13.37
C LEU A 127 16.97 4.58 -14.30
N PHE A 128 16.14 4.15 -15.25
CA PHE A 128 16.41 3.03 -16.13
C PHE A 128 16.89 3.53 -17.51
N PRO A 129 17.84 2.84 -18.15
CA PRO A 129 18.13 3.04 -19.56
C PRO A 129 16.90 2.80 -20.44
N ASP A 130 16.71 3.65 -21.46
CA ASP A 130 15.60 3.51 -22.43
C ASP A 130 15.59 2.13 -23.11
N GLU A 131 16.76 1.53 -23.32
CA GLU A 131 16.94 0.18 -23.90
C GLU A 131 16.33 -0.95 -23.06
N PHE A 132 16.00 -0.72 -21.79
CA PHE A 132 15.33 -1.70 -20.95
C PHE A 132 13.80 -1.60 -20.98
N MET A 133 13.27 -0.55 -21.61
CA MET A 133 11.86 -0.18 -21.56
C MET A 133 11.15 -0.56 -22.86
N TYR A 134 10.01 -1.24 -22.74
CA TYR A 134 9.08 -1.36 -23.86
C TYR A 134 8.26 -0.07 -24.01
N GLU A 135 8.50 0.67 -25.09
CA GLU A 135 7.68 1.81 -25.48
C GLU A 135 6.58 1.38 -26.45
N ALA A 136 5.33 1.37 -25.98
CA ALA A 136 4.19 1.09 -26.85
C ALA A 136 4.09 2.15 -27.97
N THR A 137 4.47 1.79 -29.19
CA THR A 137 4.21 2.62 -30.37
C THR A 137 2.69 2.68 -30.62
N ALA A 138 2.21 3.75 -31.27
CA ALA A 138 0.79 3.98 -31.59
C ALA A 138 0.24 3.01 -32.67
N GLY A 139 0.58 1.72 -32.57
CA GLY A 139 0.10 0.62 -33.39
C GLY A 139 -1.32 0.18 -33.02
N THR A 140 -1.83 -0.78 -33.78
CA THR A 140 -3.13 -1.43 -33.51
C THR A 140 -3.06 -2.28 -32.24
N ASP A 141 -4.18 -2.66 -31.64
CA ASP A 141 -4.26 -3.46 -30.40
C ASP A 141 -3.45 -4.76 -30.38
N LYS A 142 -3.01 -5.25 -31.56
CA LYS A 142 -2.18 -6.46 -31.72
C LYS A 142 -0.71 -6.14 -31.97
N SER A 143 -0.29 -4.87 -31.93
CA SER A 143 1.08 -4.47 -32.27
C SER A 143 2.10 -5.18 -31.39
N ILE A 144 1.81 -5.36 -30.09
CA ILE A 144 2.64 -6.14 -29.15
C ILE A 144 2.99 -7.54 -29.67
N ILE A 145 2.08 -8.20 -30.40
CA ILE A 145 2.34 -9.54 -30.95
C ILE A 145 3.43 -9.50 -32.03
N TYR A 146 3.54 -8.40 -32.76
CA TYR A 146 4.45 -8.25 -33.89
C TYR A 146 5.63 -7.32 -33.62
N ASP A 147 5.71 -6.74 -32.42
CA ASP A 147 6.79 -5.85 -32.02
C ASP A 147 7.87 -6.68 -31.32
N ASP A 148 9.05 -6.75 -31.93
CA ASP A 148 10.17 -7.50 -31.37
C ASP A 148 10.81 -6.75 -30.19
N GLY A 149 10.53 -5.45 -30.03
CA GLY A 149 11.00 -4.68 -28.88
C GLY A 149 10.39 -5.13 -27.55
N TRP A 150 9.35 -5.96 -27.56
CA TRP A 150 8.81 -6.58 -26.35
C TRP A 150 9.80 -7.59 -25.76
N ASP A 151 10.37 -8.45 -26.59
CA ASP A 151 11.26 -9.54 -26.14
C ASP A 151 12.64 -9.01 -25.72
N ASP A 152 13.00 -7.79 -26.15
CA ASP A 152 14.24 -7.10 -25.74
C ASP A 152 14.08 -6.31 -24.43
N ALA A 153 12.85 -6.08 -23.96
CA ALA A 153 12.56 -5.24 -22.80
C ALA A 153 12.59 -6.01 -21.48
N TYR A 154 13.02 -5.33 -20.41
CA TYR A 154 12.96 -5.84 -19.05
C TYR A 154 11.68 -5.42 -18.33
N TYR A 155 11.06 -4.31 -18.76
CA TYR A 155 9.79 -3.86 -18.20
C TYR A 155 8.99 -3.05 -19.22
N ALA A 156 7.66 -3.03 -19.04
CA ALA A 156 6.73 -2.34 -19.93
C ALA A 156 5.85 -1.35 -19.15
N PRO A 157 6.20 -0.07 -19.07
CA PRO A 157 5.34 0.93 -18.45
C PRO A 157 4.26 1.36 -19.45
N LEU A 158 3.04 0.89 -19.20
CA LEU A 158 1.88 1.19 -20.03
C LEU A 158 1.16 2.44 -19.51
N ASP A 159 0.30 2.99 -20.35
CA ASP A 159 -0.51 4.16 -20.03
C ASP A 159 -1.74 3.75 -19.18
N GLU A 160 -2.86 4.46 -19.28
CA GLU A 160 -4.03 4.16 -18.47
C GLU A 160 -4.64 2.78 -18.75
N LEU A 161 -4.96 2.01 -17.70
CA LEU A 161 -5.50 0.64 -17.79
C LEU A 161 -6.79 0.52 -18.62
N GLN A 162 -7.55 1.60 -18.75
CA GLN A 162 -8.77 1.64 -19.57
C GLN A 162 -8.53 1.88 -21.06
N LYS A 163 -7.29 2.16 -21.49
CA LYS A 163 -6.96 2.42 -22.90
C LYS A 163 -6.75 1.14 -23.72
N PRO A 164 -6.07 0.09 -23.21
CA PRO A 164 -6.01 -1.20 -23.90
C PRO A 164 -7.39 -1.75 -24.25
N SER A 165 -7.50 -2.42 -25.40
CA SER A 165 -8.70 -3.19 -25.71
C SER A 165 -8.74 -4.51 -24.95
N ASP A 166 -9.93 -5.10 -24.84
CA ASP A 166 -10.13 -6.39 -24.17
C ASP A 166 -9.19 -7.48 -24.73
N GLU A 167 -8.90 -7.46 -26.04
CA GLU A 167 -7.97 -8.41 -26.67
C GLU A 167 -6.52 -8.20 -26.20
N LEU A 168 -6.08 -6.95 -26.06
CA LEU A 168 -4.76 -6.66 -25.51
C LEU A 168 -4.66 -7.04 -24.03
N ILE A 169 -5.73 -6.83 -23.25
CA ILE A 169 -5.81 -7.27 -21.87
C ILE A 169 -5.66 -8.80 -21.77
N GLU A 170 -6.32 -9.58 -22.61
CA GLU A 170 -6.16 -11.05 -22.63
C GLU A 170 -4.73 -11.51 -22.95
N ILE A 171 -4.05 -10.80 -23.88
CA ILE A 171 -2.63 -11.05 -24.17
C ILE A 171 -1.78 -10.76 -22.93
N LEU A 172 -1.98 -9.60 -22.30
CA LEU A 172 -1.21 -9.20 -21.11
C LEU A 172 -1.46 -10.08 -19.88
N LYS A 173 -2.64 -10.68 -19.76
CA LYS A 173 -2.90 -11.72 -18.74
C LYS A 173 -2.00 -12.93 -18.92
N SER A 174 -1.73 -13.32 -20.18
CA SER A 174 -0.83 -14.44 -20.54
C SER A 174 0.65 -14.07 -20.42
N LEU A 175 0.98 -12.78 -20.56
CA LEU A 175 2.34 -12.22 -20.48
C LEU A 175 2.68 -11.64 -19.10
N HIS A 176 1.85 -11.91 -18.08
CA HIS A 176 2.02 -11.37 -16.73
C HIS A 176 3.19 -11.99 -15.97
N GLY A 177 3.56 -13.23 -16.30
CA GLY A 177 4.36 -14.08 -15.44
C GLY A 177 3.50 -14.86 -14.43
N GLY A 178 4.12 -15.71 -13.62
CA GLY A 178 3.43 -16.58 -12.66
C GLY A 178 3.07 -17.95 -13.22
N GLU A 179 1.77 -18.25 -13.33
CA GLU A 179 1.25 -19.53 -13.88
C GLU A 179 1.42 -19.63 -15.40
N ASP A 180 1.50 -18.47 -16.07
CA ASP A 180 1.65 -18.31 -17.52
C ASP A 180 2.98 -17.56 -17.79
N GLY A 181 3.83 -18.11 -18.67
CA GLY A 181 5.15 -17.54 -18.98
C GLY A 181 5.34 -17.11 -20.43
N GLU A 182 4.42 -17.51 -21.32
CA GLU A 182 4.53 -17.26 -22.75
C GLU A 182 3.15 -17.10 -23.38
N PHE A 183 3.03 -16.15 -24.31
CA PHE A 183 1.88 -16.04 -25.20
C PHE A 183 2.20 -16.65 -26.56
N ARG A 184 1.33 -17.53 -27.06
CA ARG A 184 1.52 -18.22 -28.35
C ARG A 184 0.41 -17.86 -29.32
N TYR A 185 0.77 -17.23 -30.44
CA TYR A 185 -0.15 -16.82 -31.49
C TYR A 185 0.14 -17.57 -32.80
N LYS A 186 -0.89 -18.21 -33.38
CA LYS A 186 -0.76 -18.99 -34.61
C LYS A 186 -1.38 -18.26 -35.79
N ILE A 187 -0.58 -17.99 -36.80
CA ILE A 187 -0.98 -17.37 -38.06
C ILE A 187 -1.07 -18.47 -39.12
N THR A 188 -2.30 -18.82 -39.50
CA THR A 188 -2.52 -19.67 -40.68
C THR A 188 -2.33 -18.85 -41.96
N GLY A 189 -1.36 -19.23 -42.78
CA GLY A 189 -1.14 -18.66 -44.10
C GLY A 189 -2.23 -19.02 -45.12
N ASP A 190 -2.14 -18.38 -46.29
CA ASP A 190 -3.07 -18.60 -47.41
C ASP A 190 -2.86 -19.98 -48.06
N GLY A 191 -3.79 -20.91 -47.79
CA GLY A 191 -3.83 -22.26 -48.38
C GLY A 191 -5.22 -22.90 -48.28
N GLN A 192 -5.46 -24.00 -49.02
CA GLN A 192 -6.69 -24.80 -48.90
C GLN A 192 -6.42 -26.10 -48.13
N GLY A 193 -7.14 -26.32 -47.02
CA GLY A 193 -7.11 -27.60 -46.30
C GLY A 193 -5.84 -27.80 -45.47
N ALA A 194 -5.24 -28.99 -45.57
CA ALA A 194 -4.12 -29.43 -44.73
C ALA A 194 -2.74 -28.85 -45.14
N ASP A 195 -2.67 -28.12 -46.25
CA ASP A 195 -1.44 -27.51 -46.79
C ASP A 195 -1.26 -26.04 -46.35
N ARG A 196 -1.91 -25.62 -45.26
CA ARG A 196 -1.68 -24.27 -44.70
C ARG A 196 -0.44 -24.30 -43.82
N ASP A 197 0.55 -23.49 -44.19
CA ASP A 197 1.65 -23.17 -43.30
C ASP A 197 1.10 -22.39 -42.08
N VAL A 198 1.54 -22.78 -40.89
CA VAL A 198 1.16 -22.15 -39.62
C VAL A 198 2.43 -21.58 -39.02
N ASP A 199 2.56 -20.26 -39.06
CA ASP A 199 3.63 -19.55 -38.35
C ASP A 199 3.17 -19.34 -36.90
N GLU A 200 4.03 -19.68 -35.94
CA GLU A 200 3.78 -19.50 -34.51
C GLU A 200 4.69 -18.40 -33.98
N ILE A 201 4.08 -17.33 -33.47
CA ILE A 201 4.77 -16.26 -32.75
C ILE A 201 4.67 -16.59 -31.26
N VAL A 202 5.81 -16.59 -30.57
CA VAL A 202 5.90 -16.76 -29.12
C VAL A 202 6.43 -15.44 -28.55
N ARG A 203 5.78 -14.95 -27.49
CA ARG A 203 6.22 -13.78 -26.72
C ARG A 203 6.45 -14.18 -25.28
N GLU A 204 7.55 -13.73 -24.70
CA GLU A 204 7.92 -14.01 -23.31
C GLU A 204 7.27 -13.01 -22.36
N ALA A 205 7.07 -13.41 -21.10
CA ALA A 205 6.51 -12.50 -20.09
C ALA A 205 7.45 -11.31 -19.83
N VAL A 206 6.86 -10.15 -19.51
CA VAL A 206 7.58 -8.93 -19.10
C VAL A 206 6.75 -8.24 -18.02
N PRO A 207 7.31 -7.83 -16.87
CA PRO A 207 6.55 -7.08 -15.87
C PRO A 207 6.09 -5.75 -16.46
N TYR A 208 4.83 -5.39 -16.19
CA TYR A 208 4.23 -4.18 -16.74
C TYR A 208 3.52 -3.31 -15.70
N GLY A 209 3.43 -2.02 -16.00
CA GLY A 209 2.82 -1.03 -15.13
C GLY A 209 1.63 -0.35 -15.78
N PHE A 210 0.58 -0.06 -15.02
CA PHE A 210 -0.55 0.75 -15.50
C PHE A 210 -0.80 1.98 -14.64
N LEU A 211 -1.39 3.00 -15.28
CA LEU A 211 -2.02 4.11 -14.56
C LEU A 211 -3.53 3.89 -14.42
N TYR A 212 -4.09 4.22 -13.27
CA TYR A 212 -5.52 4.02 -13.02
C TYR A 212 -6.15 5.17 -12.24
N ALA A 213 -7.35 5.59 -12.67
CA ALA A 213 -8.03 6.74 -12.08
C ALA A 213 -9.45 6.51 -11.54
N GLN A 214 -10.32 5.70 -12.18
CA GLN A 214 -11.74 5.63 -11.76
C GLN A 214 -12.72 4.63 -12.46
N TYR A 215 -12.29 3.67 -13.29
CA TYR A 215 -13.21 2.81 -14.08
C TYR A 215 -13.21 1.35 -13.64
N ASP A 216 -14.31 0.61 -13.70
CA ASP A 216 -14.31 -0.81 -13.33
C ASP A 216 -13.32 -1.61 -14.22
N PRO A 217 -12.19 -2.09 -13.67
CA PRO A 217 -11.20 -2.83 -14.45
C PRO A 217 -11.68 -4.27 -14.70
N ASP A 218 -11.06 -4.95 -15.66
CA ASP A 218 -11.19 -6.41 -15.77
C ASP A 218 -10.74 -7.05 -14.44
N PHE A 219 -11.62 -7.85 -13.83
CA PHE A 219 -11.42 -8.39 -12.49
C PHE A 219 -10.20 -9.30 -12.41
N GLU A 220 -9.99 -10.13 -13.44
CA GLU A 220 -8.92 -11.10 -13.49
C GLU A 220 -7.54 -10.44 -13.69
N MET A 221 -7.51 -9.36 -14.47
CA MET A 221 -6.34 -8.50 -14.61
C MET A 221 -6.05 -7.74 -13.31
N TRP A 222 -7.09 -7.19 -12.68
CA TRP A 222 -6.95 -6.44 -11.43
C TRP A 222 -6.36 -7.28 -10.29
N ASP A 223 -6.74 -8.55 -10.20
CA ASP A 223 -6.22 -9.48 -9.20
C ASP A 223 -4.77 -9.92 -9.46
N ARG A 224 -4.27 -9.74 -10.68
CA ARG A 224 -2.86 -9.96 -11.03
C ARG A 224 -1.97 -8.77 -10.67
N LEU A 225 -2.52 -7.57 -10.47
CA LEU A 225 -1.73 -6.36 -10.29
C LEU A 225 -1.45 -6.03 -8.81
N LEU A 226 -0.21 -5.63 -8.52
CA LEU A 226 0.16 -4.94 -7.29
C LEU A 226 -0.50 -3.54 -7.29
N LYS A 227 -1.33 -3.26 -6.30
CA LYS A 227 -2.15 -2.05 -6.22
C LYS A 227 -1.42 -1.00 -5.39
N LEU A 228 -1.00 0.08 -6.04
CA LEU A 228 -0.20 1.15 -5.43
C LEU A 228 -0.99 2.47 -5.44
N PRO A 229 -1.76 2.78 -4.37
CA PRO A 229 -2.47 4.05 -4.27
C PRO A 229 -1.50 5.21 -4.03
N VAL A 230 -1.44 6.14 -4.99
CA VAL A 230 -0.63 7.37 -4.86
C VAL A 230 -1.24 8.25 -3.77
N HIS A 231 -0.43 8.59 -2.78
CA HIS A 231 -0.85 9.41 -1.65
C HIS A 231 -1.23 10.84 -2.10
N GLU A 232 -2.31 11.41 -1.56
CA GLU A 232 -2.77 12.77 -1.88
C GLU A 232 -3.14 13.53 -0.60
N SER A 233 -2.18 14.19 0.06
CA SER A 233 -2.47 15.03 1.23
C SER A 233 -2.52 16.51 0.88
N LYS A 234 -3.14 17.30 1.75
CA LYS A 234 -3.11 18.77 1.65
C LYS A 234 -1.68 19.28 1.66
N GLU A 235 -0.85 18.74 2.56
CA GLU A 235 0.58 19.03 2.64
C GLU A 235 1.29 18.71 1.33
N LYS A 236 1.13 17.50 0.79
CA LYS A 236 1.70 17.15 -0.53
C LYS A 236 1.27 18.15 -1.60
N ASN A 237 -0.02 18.47 -1.69
CA ASN A 237 -0.54 19.38 -2.72
C ASN A 237 0.01 20.80 -2.56
N ASP A 238 0.17 21.28 -1.32
CA ASP A 238 0.76 22.57 -1.02
C ASP A 238 2.26 22.60 -1.38
N GLY A 239 2.98 21.53 -1.06
CA GLY A 239 4.37 21.38 -1.47
C GLY A 239 4.53 21.33 -3.00
N VAL A 240 3.71 20.56 -3.70
CA VAL A 240 3.73 20.49 -5.17
C VAL A 240 3.43 21.88 -5.74
N ALA A 241 2.46 22.60 -5.19
CA ALA A 241 2.22 23.98 -5.58
C ALA A 241 3.47 24.85 -5.34
N ALA A 242 4.12 24.77 -4.17
CA ALA A 242 5.35 25.53 -3.90
C ALA A 242 6.43 25.29 -4.97
N THR A 243 6.65 24.04 -5.39
CA THR A 243 7.63 23.72 -6.45
C THR A 243 7.27 24.28 -7.82
N GLN A 244 5.97 24.34 -8.16
CA GLN A 244 5.50 24.98 -9.40
C GLN A 244 5.68 26.50 -9.38
N TRP A 245 5.89 27.08 -8.19
CA TRP A 245 6.21 28.49 -7.97
C TRP A 245 7.71 28.70 -7.67
N ASP A 246 8.56 27.80 -8.18
CA ASP A 246 10.03 27.88 -8.14
C ASP A 246 10.65 27.84 -6.73
N HIS A 247 9.95 27.29 -5.74
CA HIS A 247 10.58 26.98 -4.46
C HIS A 247 11.63 25.88 -4.67
N SER A 248 12.88 26.16 -4.32
CA SER A 248 14.00 25.24 -4.46
C SER A 248 14.01 24.12 -3.42
N MET A 249 13.16 24.21 -2.41
CA MET A 249 13.16 23.31 -1.26
C MET A 249 11.80 23.40 -0.55
N VAL A 250 11.27 22.25 -0.14
CA VAL A 250 9.99 22.15 0.55
C VAL A 250 10.18 21.30 1.80
N SER A 251 9.72 21.79 2.95
CA SER A 251 9.70 21.05 4.20
C SER A 251 8.32 21.14 4.84
N PHE A 252 7.96 20.10 5.61
CA PHE A 252 6.66 20.03 6.29
C PHE A 252 6.87 19.97 7.81
N GLY A 253 6.57 21.08 8.50
CA GLY A 253 6.51 21.10 9.96
C GLY A 253 7.78 20.59 10.66
N ASP A 254 7.58 19.77 11.69
CA ASP A 254 8.62 19.30 12.62
C ASP A 254 9.27 17.96 12.21
N THR A 255 8.91 17.37 11.06
CA THR A 255 9.42 16.04 10.65
C THR A 255 10.89 16.07 10.22
N GLY A 256 11.51 17.24 10.08
CA GLY A 256 12.92 17.39 9.69
C GLY A 256 13.22 17.06 8.21
N GLU A 257 12.25 16.48 7.49
CA GLU A 257 12.42 16.05 6.10
C GLU A 257 12.42 17.20 5.08
N GLU A 258 13.34 17.10 4.13
CA GLU A 258 13.60 18.11 3.12
C GLU A 258 13.42 17.54 1.70
N TYR A 259 12.48 18.13 0.96
CA TYR A 259 12.15 17.74 -0.41
C TYR A 259 12.73 18.71 -1.42
N MET A 260 12.93 18.22 -2.64
CA MET A 260 13.47 18.95 -3.81
C MET A 260 14.92 19.40 -3.65
N LYS A 261 15.66 18.77 -2.72
CA LYS A 261 17.10 18.97 -2.58
C LYS A 261 17.85 18.44 -3.81
N ASP A 262 19.05 18.96 -4.06
CA ASP A 262 19.89 18.46 -5.14
C ASP A 262 20.47 17.08 -4.76
N PHE A 263 20.28 16.10 -5.64
CA PHE A 263 20.78 14.74 -5.50
C PHE A 263 21.35 14.22 -6.83
N THR A 264 21.95 15.11 -7.62
CA THR A 264 22.42 14.79 -8.98
C THR A 264 23.51 13.71 -9.00
N GLU A 265 24.45 13.73 -8.05
CA GLU A 265 25.52 12.72 -7.97
C GLU A 265 24.97 11.33 -7.60
N GLY A 266 24.09 11.27 -6.58
CA GLY A 266 23.40 10.05 -6.19
C GLY A 266 22.52 9.48 -7.31
N GLU A 267 21.82 10.34 -8.07
CA GLU A 267 21.08 9.92 -9.27
C GLU A 267 21.98 9.24 -10.31
N GLN A 268 23.14 9.83 -10.63
CA GLN A 268 24.07 9.25 -11.59
C GLN A 268 24.60 7.89 -11.10
N ARG A 269 24.90 7.79 -9.80
CA ARG A 269 25.37 6.55 -9.20
C ARG A 269 24.29 5.46 -9.19
N LEU A 270 23.04 5.81 -8.89
CA LEU A 270 21.87 4.91 -8.97
C LEU A 270 21.63 4.41 -10.39
N LYS A 271 21.66 5.30 -11.39
CA LYS A 271 21.54 4.92 -12.81
C LYS A 271 22.61 3.93 -13.23
N GLN A 272 23.85 4.18 -12.83
CA GLN A 272 24.97 3.29 -13.11
C GLN A 272 24.80 1.93 -12.41
N HIS A 273 24.33 1.95 -11.16
CA HIS A 273 24.04 0.74 -10.39
C HIS A 273 22.95 -0.11 -11.03
N ILE A 274 21.82 0.50 -11.41
CA ILE A 274 20.71 -0.17 -12.11
C ILE A 274 21.18 -0.74 -13.46
N ARG A 275 21.99 0.00 -14.22
CA ARG A 275 22.55 -0.48 -15.49
C ARG A 275 23.43 -1.73 -15.32
N ASN A 276 24.07 -1.86 -14.16
CA ASN A 276 24.99 -2.95 -13.85
C ASN A 276 24.34 -4.11 -13.08
N LEU A 277 23.01 -4.08 -12.89
CA LEU A 277 22.32 -5.18 -12.21
C LEU A 277 22.57 -6.52 -12.93
N PRO A 278 22.71 -7.61 -12.17
CA PRO A 278 22.84 -8.92 -12.77
C PRO A 278 21.56 -9.26 -13.53
N LYS A 279 21.71 -9.65 -14.79
CA LYS A 279 20.64 -10.14 -15.66
C LYS A 279 20.40 -11.62 -15.37
N ASP A 280 19.16 -12.06 -15.54
CA ASP A 280 18.71 -13.42 -15.22
C ASP A 280 19.10 -13.84 -13.79
N ALA A 281 19.01 -12.88 -12.86
CA ALA A 281 19.44 -13.09 -11.49
C ALA A 281 18.51 -14.05 -10.76
N ARG A 282 19.10 -14.87 -9.89
CA ARG A 282 18.34 -15.72 -8.99
C ARG A 282 18.50 -15.28 -7.55
N VAL A 283 17.37 -15.15 -6.86
CA VAL A 283 17.32 -14.77 -5.45
C VAL A 283 16.64 -15.83 -4.62
N LYS A 284 17.30 -16.28 -3.55
CA LYS A 284 16.75 -17.16 -2.51
C LYS A 284 16.27 -16.30 -1.34
N ILE A 285 15.00 -16.47 -0.98
CA ILE A 285 14.47 -15.99 0.30
C ILE A 285 14.60 -17.11 1.33
N PRO A 286 15.27 -16.89 2.47
CA PRO A 286 15.30 -17.84 3.57
C PRO A 286 13.91 -18.25 4.05
N ALA A 287 13.70 -19.56 4.23
CA ALA A 287 12.41 -20.17 4.53
C ALA A 287 12.52 -21.13 5.73
N GLY A 288 13.36 -20.80 6.71
CA GLY A 288 13.55 -21.57 7.94
C GLY A 288 14.62 -22.66 7.84
N GLU A 289 15.46 -22.66 6.81
CA GLU A 289 16.62 -23.54 6.76
C GLU A 289 17.72 -23.09 7.74
N ASP A 290 18.31 -24.03 8.49
CA ASP A 290 19.33 -23.76 9.53
C ASP A 290 20.58 -22.99 9.03
N GLU A 291 20.81 -22.96 7.72
CA GLU A 291 21.98 -22.31 7.08
C GLU A 291 21.78 -20.82 6.77
N PHE A 292 20.57 -20.30 7.00
CA PHE A 292 20.19 -18.90 6.77
C PHE A 292 19.66 -18.27 8.07
N TRP A 293 19.41 -16.95 8.03
CA TRP A 293 19.05 -16.18 9.21
C TRP A 293 17.68 -16.51 9.80
N GLY A 294 16.79 -17.17 9.06
CA GLY A 294 15.48 -17.56 9.59
C GLY A 294 14.44 -17.88 8.53
N ASP A 295 13.18 -17.81 8.94
CA ASP A 295 12.01 -17.96 8.07
C ASP A 295 11.40 -16.60 7.77
N ALA A 296 11.69 -16.04 6.59
CA ALA A 296 11.14 -14.76 6.16
C ALA A 296 9.60 -14.76 6.14
N TYR A 297 8.98 -15.90 5.83
CA TYR A 297 7.52 -16.01 5.80
C TYR A 297 6.92 -15.89 7.20
N LYS A 298 7.57 -16.44 8.24
CA LYS A 298 7.15 -16.31 9.64
C LYS A 298 6.89 -14.84 10.00
N TYR A 299 7.80 -13.94 9.63
CA TYR A 299 7.72 -12.52 9.96
C TYR A 299 6.79 -11.73 9.02
N ALA A 300 6.73 -12.10 7.73
CA ALA A 300 5.84 -11.46 6.76
C ALA A 300 4.37 -11.89 6.92
N ARG A 301 4.10 -13.05 7.51
CA ARG A 301 2.77 -13.67 7.63
C ARG A 301 1.67 -12.69 8.09
N PRO A 302 1.89 -11.84 9.12
CA PRO A 302 0.86 -10.93 9.59
C PRO A 302 0.41 -9.87 8.57
N MET A 303 1.14 -9.66 7.48
CA MET A 303 0.71 -8.75 6.40
C MET A 303 -0.42 -9.32 5.54
N PHE A 304 -0.77 -10.61 5.71
CA PHE A 304 -1.66 -11.34 4.81
C PHE A 304 -2.94 -11.79 5.50
N ASP A 305 -4.05 -11.66 4.78
CA ASP A 305 -5.33 -12.29 5.13
C ASP A 305 -5.36 -13.74 4.60
N ILE A 306 -4.81 -14.69 5.37
CA ILE A 306 -4.68 -16.11 4.97
C ILE A 306 -6.04 -16.78 4.70
N GLY A 307 -7.16 -16.20 5.18
CA GLY A 307 -8.50 -16.70 4.92
C GLY A 307 -8.95 -16.59 3.45
N ARG A 308 -8.22 -15.83 2.62
CA ARG A 308 -8.61 -15.51 1.24
C ARG A 308 -7.82 -16.27 0.19
N SER A 309 -8.51 -16.67 -0.88
CA SER A 309 -7.89 -17.32 -2.03
C SER A 309 -6.88 -16.43 -2.78
N GLU A 310 -7.14 -15.13 -2.82
CA GLU A 310 -6.32 -14.13 -3.49
C GLU A 310 -4.95 -13.97 -2.82
N THR A 311 -4.84 -14.34 -1.55
CA THR A 311 -3.63 -14.23 -0.72
C THR A 311 -2.47 -15.04 -1.26
N ASN A 312 -2.73 -16.15 -1.95
CA ASN A 312 -1.66 -16.92 -2.61
C ASN A 312 -0.90 -16.08 -3.64
N ARG A 313 -1.62 -15.29 -4.46
CA ARG A 313 -1.01 -14.42 -5.46
C ARG A 313 -0.32 -13.22 -4.81
N VAL A 314 -0.98 -12.60 -3.83
CA VAL A 314 -0.44 -11.47 -3.09
C VAL A 314 0.85 -11.84 -2.36
N SER A 315 0.89 -12.99 -1.70
CA SER A 315 2.08 -13.48 -0.99
C SER A 315 3.26 -13.68 -1.96
N GLY A 316 2.99 -14.21 -3.16
CA GLY A 316 3.98 -14.30 -4.23
C GLY A 316 4.52 -12.93 -4.65
N GLN A 317 3.64 -11.94 -4.85
CA GLN A 317 4.06 -10.57 -5.18
C GLN A 317 4.94 -9.95 -4.11
N ILE A 318 4.58 -10.09 -2.82
CA ILE A 318 5.39 -9.57 -1.71
C ILE A 318 6.75 -10.27 -1.65
N ALA A 319 6.78 -11.59 -1.78
CA ALA A 319 8.05 -12.33 -1.86
C ALA A 319 8.91 -11.83 -3.03
N ASN A 320 8.31 -11.61 -4.20
CA ASN A 320 9.04 -11.10 -5.37
C ASN A 320 9.57 -9.67 -5.18
N LEU A 321 8.87 -8.81 -4.43
CA LEU A 321 9.39 -7.51 -4.02
C LEU A 321 10.59 -7.64 -3.07
N VAL A 322 10.58 -8.61 -2.14
CA VAL A 322 11.75 -8.92 -1.29
C VAL A 322 12.92 -9.39 -2.16
N ARG A 323 12.66 -10.24 -3.16
CA ARG A 323 13.70 -10.64 -4.13
C ARG A 323 14.26 -9.44 -4.88
N ALA A 324 13.40 -8.52 -5.30
CA ALA A 324 13.81 -7.31 -6.01
C ALA A 324 14.63 -6.38 -5.11
N SER A 325 14.30 -6.26 -3.82
CA SER A 325 15.12 -5.52 -2.86
C SER A 325 16.50 -6.15 -2.69
N ALA A 326 16.58 -7.48 -2.57
CA ALA A 326 17.86 -8.19 -2.47
C ALA A 326 18.70 -8.06 -3.75
N LEU A 327 18.04 -8.08 -4.92
CA LEU A 327 18.68 -7.84 -6.21
C LEU A 327 19.22 -6.41 -6.32
N LEU A 328 18.45 -5.42 -5.88
CA LEU A 328 18.94 -4.04 -5.78
C LEU A 328 20.19 -3.97 -4.89
N ASN A 329 20.20 -4.70 -3.77
CA ASN A 329 21.31 -4.74 -2.82
C ASN A 329 22.42 -5.77 -3.17
N HIS A 330 22.42 -6.37 -4.37
CA HIS A 330 23.23 -7.55 -4.69
C HIS A 330 24.76 -7.44 -4.48
N HIS A 331 25.33 -6.24 -4.40
CA HIS A 331 26.75 -6.02 -4.10
C HIS A 331 27.09 -6.31 -2.63
N ASN A 332 26.12 -6.11 -1.74
CA ASN A 332 26.28 -6.27 -0.30
C ASN A 332 25.70 -7.59 0.21
N ARG A 333 25.06 -8.38 -0.67
CA ARG A 333 24.46 -9.66 -0.34
C ARG A 333 25.40 -10.83 -0.53
N GLU A 334 25.23 -11.83 0.32
CA GLU A 334 25.86 -13.12 0.14
C GLU A 334 25.41 -13.78 -1.18
N LYS A 335 26.36 -14.39 -1.90
CA LYS A 335 26.12 -15.19 -3.10
C LYS A 335 26.60 -16.61 -2.88
N ARG A 336 25.76 -17.60 -3.19
CA ARG A 336 26.08 -19.02 -3.03
C ARG A 336 25.75 -19.83 -4.27
N ASP A 337 26.57 -20.85 -4.52
CA ASP A 337 26.23 -21.92 -5.44
C ASP A 337 25.23 -22.86 -4.75
N MET A 338 24.05 -23.05 -5.34
CA MET A 338 22.98 -23.87 -4.75
C MET A 338 22.48 -24.94 -5.70
N TYR A 339 22.08 -26.09 -5.16
CA TYR A 339 21.36 -27.10 -5.94
C TYR A 339 19.86 -26.90 -5.78
N VAL A 340 19.20 -26.47 -6.84
CA VAL A 340 17.75 -26.27 -6.87
C VAL A 340 17.09 -27.56 -7.37
N GLN A 341 16.11 -28.03 -6.62
CA GLN A 341 15.34 -29.22 -6.97
C GLN A 341 14.70 -29.03 -8.35
N ASN A 342 14.88 -30.02 -9.23
CA ASN A 342 14.39 -30.04 -10.62
C ASN A 342 15.10 -29.09 -11.62
N GLU A 343 16.00 -28.21 -11.15
CA GLU A 343 16.72 -27.27 -12.03
C GLU A 343 18.24 -27.47 -12.04
N GLY A 344 18.78 -28.19 -11.06
CA GLY A 344 20.20 -28.51 -10.99
C GLY A 344 21.01 -27.46 -10.22
N LYS A 345 22.31 -27.38 -10.51
CA LYS A 345 23.21 -26.42 -9.85
C LYS A 345 22.98 -25.02 -10.46
N LYS A 346 22.71 -24.05 -9.61
CA LYS A 346 22.66 -22.61 -9.93
C LYS A 346 23.87 -21.94 -9.27
N GLU A 347 24.54 -21.08 -10.02
CA GLU A 347 25.72 -20.35 -9.56
C GLU A 347 25.32 -18.93 -9.17
N ASP A 348 26.07 -18.32 -8.25
CA ASP A 348 25.88 -16.93 -7.81
C ASP A 348 24.45 -16.57 -7.36
N VAL A 349 23.74 -17.49 -6.70
CA VAL A 349 22.40 -17.23 -6.16
C VAL A 349 22.52 -16.20 -5.04
N ILE A 350 21.82 -15.07 -5.19
CA ILE A 350 21.78 -14.00 -4.20
C ILE A 350 20.88 -14.43 -3.05
N ILE A 351 21.36 -14.29 -1.81
CA ILE A 351 20.59 -14.61 -0.61
C ILE A 351 19.97 -13.32 -0.07
N ALA A 352 18.65 -13.28 0.08
CA ALA A 352 17.96 -12.15 0.69
C ALA A 352 18.23 -12.10 2.20
N GLU A 353 18.55 -10.91 2.70
CA GLU A 353 18.83 -10.65 4.12
C GLU A 353 17.63 -10.01 4.82
N GLN A 354 17.70 -9.88 6.14
CA GLN A 354 16.66 -9.31 6.98
C GLN A 354 16.25 -7.91 6.53
N GLN A 355 17.23 -7.09 6.12
CA GLN A 355 17.00 -5.73 5.62
C GLN A 355 16.11 -5.71 4.38
N ASP A 356 16.23 -6.69 3.47
CA ASP A 356 15.40 -6.75 2.26
C ASP A 356 13.94 -7.06 2.59
N LEU A 357 13.71 -7.86 3.63
CA LEU A 357 12.36 -8.11 4.14
C LEU A 357 11.81 -6.89 4.88
N ALA A 358 12.62 -6.26 5.73
CA ALA A 358 12.26 -5.05 6.48
C ALA A 358 11.82 -3.92 5.55
N ASN A 359 12.60 -3.67 4.47
CA ASN A 359 12.28 -2.69 3.43
C ASN A 359 10.86 -2.86 2.86
N ILE A 360 10.39 -4.11 2.70
CA ILE A 360 9.04 -4.39 2.17
C ILE A 360 7.99 -4.33 3.27
N MET A 361 8.28 -4.91 4.45
CA MET A 361 7.35 -4.90 5.59
C MET A 361 7.03 -3.49 6.06
N GLU A 362 7.97 -2.55 5.94
CA GLU A 362 7.74 -1.16 6.30
C GLU A 362 6.73 -0.47 5.37
N THR A 363 6.69 -0.85 4.09
CA THR A 363 5.70 -0.32 3.12
C THR A 363 4.28 -0.87 3.31
N ARG A 364 3.99 -1.45 4.48
CA ARG A 364 2.73 -2.12 4.79
C ARG A 364 1.53 -1.21 4.54
N GLU A 365 1.59 0.07 4.89
CA GLU A 365 0.46 0.99 4.69
C GLU A 365 0.04 1.04 3.21
N THR A 366 1.00 1.20 2.29
CA THR A 366 0.73 1.16 0.85
C THR A 366 0.22 -0.21 0.40
N LEU A 367 0.81 -1.28 0.93
CA LEU A 367 0.48 -2.65 0.55
C LEU A 367 -0.90 -3.11 1.02
N LEU A 368 -1.55 -2.44 1.99
CA LEU A 368 -2.93 -2.73 2.42
C LEU A 368 -3.94 -2.73 1.27
N ALA A 369 -3.71 -1.90 0.23
CA ALA A 369 -4.55 -1.89 -0.96
C ALA A 369 -4.46 -3.19 -1.77
N THR A 370 -3.34 -3.90 -1.67
CA THR A 370 -3.11 -5.20 -2.31
C THR A 370 -3.47 -6.35 -1.37
N THR A 371 -3.01 -6.31 -0.11
CA THR A 371 -3.15 -7.40 0.85
C THR A 371 -4.54 -7.55 1.43
N HIS A 372 -5.22 -6.43 1.69
CA HIS A 372 -6.54 -6.41 2.33
C HIS A 372 -7.61 -5.72 1.47
N GLN A 373 -7.27 -5.37 0.22
CA GLN A 373 -8.11 -4.54 -0.66
C GLN A 373 -8.56 -3.24 0.03
N LEU A 374 -7.76 -2.71 0.94
CA LEU A 374 -8.09 -1.53 1.73
C LEU A 374 -7.42 -0.31 1.11
N ASP A 375 -8.15 0.37 0.24
CA ASP A 375 -7.70 1.64 -0.33
C ASP A 375 -7.96 2.80 0.64
N ARG A 376 -7.41 3.98 0.32
CA ARG A 376 -7.58 5.18 1.15
C ARG A 376 -9.05 5.59 1.33
N LYS A 377 -9.92 5.36 0.35
CA LYS A 377 -11.34 5.73 0.44
C LYS A 377 -12.06 4.81 1.42
N ARG A 378 -11.76 3.51 1.40
CA ARG A 378 -12.23 2.52 2.35
C ARG A 378 -11.69 2.81 3.75
N LYS A 379 -10.39 3.14 3.91
CA LYS A 379 -9.81 3.60 5.19
C LYS A 379 -10.54 4.83 5.73
N ALA A 380 -10.79 5.82 4.88
CA ALA A 380 -11.55 7.02 5.24
C ALA A 380 -13.01 6.73 5.63
N ILE A 381 -13.66 5.70 5.06
CA ILE A 381 -15.01 5.27 5.45
C ILE A 381 -15.00 4.68 6.87
N CYS A 382 -14.03 3.83 7.21
CA CYS A 382 -13.90 3.28 8.57
C CYS A 382 -13.68 4.40 9.61
N VAL A 383 -12.75 5.33 9.34
CA VAL A 383 -12.53 6.50 10.20
C VAL A 383 -13.78 7.37 10.30
N ALA A 384 -14.52 7.54 9.20
CA ALA A 384 -15.77 8.28 9.21
C ALA A 384 -16.84 7.60 10.08
N ILE A 385 -16.87 6.26 10.14
CA ILE A 385 -17.75 5.52 11.04
C ILE A 385 -17.39 5.83 12.49
N GLN A 386 -16.11 5.68 12.87
CA GLN A 386 -15.62 5.96 14.22
C GLN A 386 -15.97 7.40 14.64
N LYS A 387 -15.57 8.40 13.85
CA LYS A 387 -15.75 9.82 14.21
C LYS A 387 -17.19 10.31 14.12
N ALA A 388 -18.02 9.77 13.23
CA ALA A 388 -19.44 10.15 13.15
C ALA A 388 -20.33 9.45 14.20
N SER A 389 -19.81 8.45 14.90
CA SER A 389 -20.58 7.62 15.84
C SER A 389 -20.72 8.20 17.25
N GLY A 390 -19.87 9.17 17.63
CA GLY A 390 -19.84 9.70 19.01
C GLY A 390 -19.58 8.60 20.05
N GLY A 391 -18.57 7.76 19.82
CA GLY A 391 -18.14 6.69 20.75
C GLY A 391 -18.89 5.35 20.60
N LYS A 392 -19.85 5.23 19.67
CA LYS A 392 -20.59 3.97 19.44
C LYS A 392 -20.01 3.09 18.33
N ASN A 393 -18.95 3.57 17.67
CA ASN A 393 -18.36 3.01 16.46
C ASN A 393 -19.36 2.61 15.36
N ALA A 394 -20.57 3.17 15.36
CA ALA A 394 -21.63 2.88 14.41
C ALA A 394 -22.26 4.15 13.83
N ALA A 395 -22.30 4.25 12.50
CA ALA A 395 -22.81 5.45 11.80
C ALA A 395 -23.72 5.10 10.60
N PRO A 396 -24.75 5.90 10.32
CA PRO A 396 -25.52 5.76 9.08
C PRO A 396 -24.74 6.37 7.90
N ILE A 397 -25.04 5.93 6.67
CA ILE A 397 -24.45 6.54 5.46
C ILE A 397 -24.82 8.03 5.33
N LYS A 398 -26.05 8.41 5.70
CA LYS A 398 -26.56 9.78 5.63
C LYS A 398 -27.46 10.10 6.81
N HIS A 399 -27.35 11.30 7.36
CA HIS A 399 -28.19 11.75 8.47
C HIS A 399 -28.83 13.13 8.15
N PRO A 400 -30.12 13.36 8.44
CA PRO A 400 -30.79 14.63 8.10
C PRO A 400 -30.29 15.81 8.95
N ALA A 401 -29.63 15.53 10.07
CA ALA A 401 -28.99 16.55 10.91
C ALA A 401 -27.53 16.83 10.54
N ASP A 402 -27.02 16.28 9.43
CA ASP A 402 -25.71 16.66 8.92
C ASP A 402 -25.70 18.17 8.64
N ARG A 403 -24.91 18.91 9.42
CA ARG A 403 -24.72 20.36 9.30
C ARG A 403 -23.23 20.65 9.20
N GLU A 404 -22.90 21.84 8.70
CA GLU A 404 -21.53 22.34 8.67
C GLU A 404 -20.94 22.32 10.09
N GLY A 405 -19.84 21.59 10.29
CA GLY A 405 -19.16 21.43 11.58
C GLY A 405 -19.71 20.34 12.51
N LYS A 406 -20.77 19.60 12.15
CA LYS A 406 -21.26 18.42 12.92
C LYS A 406 -21.71 17.29 11.99
N ALA A 407 -20.78 16.37 11.70
CA ALA A 407 -21.07 15.17 10.92
C ALA A 407 -21.69 14.08 11.81
N ASN A 408 -22.91 13.64 11.51
CA ASN A 408 -23.56 12.51 12.19
C ASN A 408 -23.73 11.31 11.23
N SER A 409 -22.99 11.31 10.13
CA SER A 409 -23.04 10.28 9.11
C SER A 409 -21.70 10.17 8.40
N ILE A 410 -21.48 9.01 7.78
CA ILE A 410 -20.28 8.71 6.98
C ILE A 410 -20.11 9.77 5.89
N MET A 411 -21.17 10.05 5.13
CA MET A 411 -21.14 11.06 4.05
C MET A 411 -20.97 12.48 4.60
N GLY A 412 -21.51 12.78 5.78
CA GLY A 412 -21.32 14.06 6.45
C GLY A 412 -19.86 14.30 6.80
N TYR A 413 -19.17 13.29 7.33
CA TYR A 413 -17.77 13.37 7.72
C TYR A 413 -16.84 13.46 6.51
N LEU A 414 -17.01 12.58 5.51
CA LEU A 414 -16.20 12.59 4.30
C LEU A 414 -16.26 13.93 3.53
N ARG A 415 -17.39 14.64 3.60
CA ARG A 415 -17.53 15.98 3.02
C ARG A 415 -16.77 17.07 3.78
N GLN A 416 -16.54 16.87 5.08
CA GLN A 416 -15.80 17.81 5.93
C GLN A 416 -14.29 17.59 5.86
N THR A 417 -13.85 16.33 5.69
CA THR A 417 -12.43 15.94 5.75
C THR A 417 -11.69 15.99 4.41
N ASN A 418 -12.24 16.64 3.38
CA ASN A 418 -11.66 16.72 2.03
C ASN A 418 -11.40 15.35 1.38
N ALA A 419 -11.96 14.26 1.91
CA ALA A 419 -11.92 12.96 1.24
C ALA A 419 -12.65 13.10 -0.10
N SER A 420 -12.03 12.62 -1.18
CA SER A 420 -12.55 12.68 -2.56
C SER A 420 -14.06 12.46 -2.60
N PHE A 421 -14.82 13.31 -3.28
CA PHE A 421 -16.28 13.30 -3.24
C PHE A 421 -16.86 11.91 -3.60
N VAL A 422 -17.19 11.10 -2.58
CA VAL A 422 -17.74 9.76 -2.78
C VAL A 422 -19.27 9.84 -2.89
N LYS A 423 -19.82 9.35 -3.99
CA LYS A 423 -21.28 9.26 -4.16
C LYS A 423 -21.83 8.15 -3.28
N ARG A 424 -23.09 8.28 -2.85
CA ARG A 424 -23.75 7.27 -2.00
C ARG A 424 -23.66 5.83 -2.55
N PRO A 425 -23.91 5.55 -3.83
CA PRO A 425 -23.78 4.19 -4.36
C PRO A 425 -22.35 3.63 -4.24
N GLN A 426 -21.33 4.48 -4.35
CA GLN A 426 -19.93 4.08 -4.18
C GLN A 426 -19.63 3.77 -2.71
N ILE A 427 -20.18 4.55 -1.76
CA ILE A 427 -20.07 4.23 -0.32
C ILE A 427 -20.76 2.88 -0.02
N GLU A 428 -21.93 2.62 -0.61
CA GLU A 428 -22.65 1.35 -0.42
C GLU A 428 -21.86 0.15 -0.98
N ALA A 429 -21.22 0.30 -2.14
CA ALA A 429 -20.32 -0.72 -2.69
C ALA A 429 -19.10 -0.95 -1.79
N MET A 430 -18.40 0.12 -1.39
CA MET A 430 -17.24 0.02 -0.50
C MET A 430 -17.57 -0.57 0.87
N LEU A 431 -18.73 -0.25 1.45
CA LEU A 431 -19.19 -0.84 2.71
C LEU A 431 -19.53 -2.32 2.57
N LYS A 432 -19.97 -2.76 1.39
CA LYS A 432 -20.16 -4.18 1.11
C LYS A 432 -18.81 -4.89 1.12
N ASP A 433 -17.81 -4.35 0.42
CA ASP A 433 -16.46 -4.92 0.37
C ASP A 433 -15.82 -4.94 1.77
N LEU A 434 -15.93 -3.84 2.53
CA LEU A 434 -15.41 -3.75 3.91
C LEU A 434 -16.08 -4.76 4.85
N ARG A 435 -17.35 -5.08 4.63
CA ARG A 435 -18.06 -6.11 5.40
C ARG A 435 -17.63 -7.51 4.98
N ASP A 436 -17.46 -7.73 3.68
CA ASP A 436 -16.95 -9.00 3.17
C ASP A 436 -15.50 -9.24 3.67
N ASN A 437 -14.75 -8.18 4.01
CA ASN A 437 -13.44 -8.20 4.69
C ASN A 437 -13.52 -8.21 6.24
N GLY A 438 -14.71 -8.33 6.85
CA GLY A 438 -14.88 -8.36 8.32
C GLY A 438 -14.63 -7.03 9.07
N LEU A 439 -14.22 -5.96 8.38
CA LEU A 439 -13.90 -4.66 8.99
C LEU A 439 -15.15 -3.87 9.41
N VAL A 440 -16.30 -4.13 8.76
CA VAL A 440 -17.55 -3.41 9.03
C VAL A 440 -18.72 -4.36 9.13
N GLU A 441 -19.52 -4.22 10.18
CA GLU A 441 -20.81 -4.91 10.32
C GLU A 441 -21.98 -3.99 9.96
N LYS A 442 -23.00 -4.57 9.30
CA LYS A 442 -24.23 -3.84 8.96
C LYS A 442 -25.33 -4.20 9.95
N LEU A 443 -25.68 -3.25 10.81
CA LEU A 443 -26.81 -3.34 11.73
C LEU A 443 -28.11 -2.92 11.02
N GLU A 444 -28.88 -3.90 10.56
CA GLU A 444 -30.13 -3.63 9.85
C GLU A 444 -31.18 -2.99 10.76
N GLY A 445 -31.69 -1.82 10.37
CA GLY A 445 -32.70 -1.09 11.14
C GLY A 445 -32.24 -0.52 12.50
N GLY A 446 -30.95 -0.63 12.86
CA GLY A 446 -30.42 -0.15 14.14
C GLY A 446 -30.43 1.38 14.34
N GLY A 447 -30.64 2.15 13.28
CA GLY A 447 -30.62 3.62 13.29
C GLY A 447 -31.99 4.27 13.38
N LYS A 448 -32.03 5.55 13.79
CA LYS A 448 -33.26 6.36 13.86
C LYS A 448 -34.03 6.30 12.54
N HIS A 449 -35.33 6.00 12.64
CA HIS A 449 -36.26 5.78 11.52
C HIS A 449 -35.99 4.52 10.67
N GLY A 450 -35.44 3.45 11.27
CA GLY A 450 -35.22 2.16 10.59
C GLY A 450 -34.10 2.21 9.55
N ARG A 451 -33.11 3.09 9.75
CA ARG A 451 -31.94 3.19 8.88
C ARG A 451 -30.91 2.15 9.30
N ASN A 452 -30.15 1.63 8.35
CA ASN A 452 -29.02 0.77 8.66
C ASN A 452 -27.90 1.61 9.29
N LEU A 453 -27.30 1.09 10.33
CA LEU A 453 -26.02 1.57 10.86
C LEU A 453 -24.93 0.64 10.36
N TYR A 454 -23.75 1.20 10.18
CA TYR A 454 -22.54 0.45 9.85
C TYR A 454 -21.59 0.62 11.01
N GLN A 455 -21.20 -0.48 11.63
CA GLN A 455 -20.31 -0.53 12.78
C GLN A 455 -18.92 -0.92 12.32
N PHE A 456 -17.92 -0.11 12.65
CA PHE A 456 -16.52 -0.46 12.42
C PHE A 456 -16.09 -1.43 13.52
N GLN A 457 -15.54 -2.58 13.12
CA GLN A 457 -15.08 -3.60 14.06
C GLN A 457 -13.72 -3.20 14.60
N SER A 458 -12.60 -3.54 13.97
CA SER A 458 -11.28 -3.07 14.41
C SER A 458 -10.31 -3.05 13.23
N TRP A 459 -9.13 -2.44 13.44
CA TRP A 459 -8.02 -2.54 12.49
C TRP A 459 -7.15 -3.77 12.72
N GLN A 460 -7.39 -4.51 13.81
CA GLN A 460 -6.57 -5.66 14.19
C GLN A 460 -6.63 -6.81 13.18
N SER A 461 -7.76 -6.98 12.48
CA SER A 461 -7.89 -8.01 11.44
C SER A 461 -6.95 -7.79 10.24
N LEU A 462 -6.28 -6.64 10.17
CA LEU A 462 -5.21 -6.39 9.20
C LEU A 462 -3.86 -7.04 9.57
N GLY A 463 -3.79 -7.68 10.74
CA GLY A 463 -2.63 -8.38 11.29
C GLY A 463 -1.53 -7.46 11.83
N LYS A 464 -1.12 -7.69 13.08
CA LYS A 464 0.00 -6.99 13.73
C LYS A 464 1.27 -7.83 13.65
N PHE A 465 2.42 -7.17 13.55
CA PHE A 465 3.70 -7.86 13.70
C PHE A 465 3.83 -8.41 15.12
N ASN A 466 4.26 -9.67 15.25
CA ASN A 466 4.59 -10.25 16.54
C ASN A 466 6.02 -9.84 16.92
N ILE A 467 6.17 -8.78 17.72
CA ILE A 467 7.47 -8.22 18.11
C ILE A 467 7.96 -8.93 19.39
N ASP A 468 8.24 -10.23 19.27
CA ASP A 468 8.82 -11.04 20.34
C ASP A 468 10.36 -10.89 20.39
N ASP A 469 11.01 -11.57 21.34
CA ASP A 469 12.48 -11.55 21.46
C ASP A 469 13.16 -12.05 20.19
N ASP A 470 12.57 -13.05 19.52
CA ASP A 470 13.09 -13.60 18.25
C ASP A 470 13.00 -12.58 17.11
N PHE A 471 11.91 -11.81 17.03
CA PHE A 471 11.76 -10.70 16.08
C PHE A 471 12.81 -9.62 16.34
N LYS A 472 13.00 -9.23 17.61
CA LYS A 472 13.96 -8.20 18.00
C LYS A 472 15.39 -8.63 17.66
N ASP A 473 15.77 -9.85 18.01
CA ASP A 473 17.08 -10.41 17.71
C ASP A 473 17.32 -10.53 16.19
N THR A 474 16.27 -10.86 15.43
CA THR A 474 16.38 -11.02 13.97
C THR A 474 16.60 -9.70 13.24
N PHE A 475 15.93 -8.63 13.68
CA PHE A 475 15.92 -7.32 13.01
C PHE A 475 16.70 -6.23 13.76
N GLU A 476 17.55 -6.58 14.72
CA GLU A 476 18.31 -5.62 15.56
C GLU A 476 19.10 -4.61 14.71
N ASP A 477 19.74 -5.10 13.64
CA ASP A 477 20.59 -4.31 12.76
C ASP A 477 19.84 -3.67 11.57
N CYS A 478 18.52 -3.85 11.48
CA CYS A 478 17.74 -3.32 10.36
C CYS A 478 17.29 -1.87 10.60
N VAL A 479 17.47 -1.05 9.57
CA VAL A 479 17.17 0.40 9.59
C VAL A 479 16.09 0.72 8.58
N SER A 480 15.17 1.62 8.94
CA SER A 480 14.18 2.15 8.01
C SER A 480 14.87 2.99 6.93
N PRO A 481 14.67 2.70 5.63
CA PRO A 481 15.16 3.57 4.58
C PRO A 481 14.35 4.87 4.44
N PHE A 482 13.22 4.99 5.15
CA PHE A 482 12.32 6.13 5.03
C PHE A 482 12.59 7.20 6.08
N ASP A 483 12.86 6.83 7.34
CA ASP A 483 13.07 7.81 8.42
C ASP A 483 14.39 7.60 9.18
N GLY A 484 15.15 6.54 8.85
CA GLY A 484 16.44 6.24 9.45
C GLY A 484 16.36 5.72 10.89
N CYS A 485 15.16 5.46 11.43
CA CYS A 485 15.02 4.82 12.74
C CYS A 485 15.23 3.30 12.65
N SER A 486 15.26 2.62 13.80
CA SER A 486 15.34 1.16 13.79
C SER A 486 14.05 0.55 13.23
N PHE A 487 14.16 -0.55 12.47
CA PHE A 487 12.97 -1.23 11.95
C PHE A 487 12.04 -1.72 13.07
N ILE A 488 12.58 -2.04 14.25
CA ILE A 488 11.79 -2.44 15.42
C ILE A 488 10.90 -1.29 15.92
N GLU A 489 11.44 -0.07 16.04
CA GLU A 489 10.65 1.11 16.39
C GLU A 489 9.59 1.38 15.33
N LYS A 490 9.92 1.21 14.05
CA LYS A 490 8.96 1.36 12.97
C LYS A 490 7.85 0.31 13.01
N ALA A 491 8.18 -0.95 13.30
CA ALA A 491 7.20 -2.01 13.45
C ALA A 491 6.25 -1.73 14.63
N ARG A 492 6.74 -1.13 15.72
CA ARG A 492 5.90 -0.67 16.84
C ARG A 492 4.96 0.45 16.41
N GLU A 493 5.44 1.45 15.68
CA GLU A 493 4.60 2.53 15.14
C GLU A 493 3.49 1.96 14.25
N LEU A 494 3.84 1.06 13.32
CA LEU A 494 2.89 0.39 12.43
C LEU A 494 1.85 -0.46 13.18
N ASN A 495 2.22 -1.09 14.30
CA ASN A 495 1.30 -1.83 15.16
C ASN A 495 0.40 -0.90 15.98
N ALA A 496 0.93 0.23 16.47
CA ALA A 496 0.19 1.22 17.22
C ALA A 496 -0.93 1.83 16.36
N GLU A 497 -0.67 2.09 15.07
CA GLU A 497 -1.71 2.56 14.14
C GLU A 497 -2.90 1.59 13.96
N LEU A 498 -2.71 0.29 14.24
CA LEU A 498 -3.77 -0.72 14.15
C LEU A 498 -4.46 -1.01 15.48
N THR A 499 -3.86 -0.61 16.59
CA THR A 499 -4.36 -0.94 17.92
C THR A 499 -5.40 0.11 18.32
N PRO A 500 -6.64 -0.28 18.65
CA PRO A 500 -7.64 0.69 19.09
C PRO A 500 -7.22 1.25 20.44
N SER A 501 -7.37 2.56 20.60
CA SER A 501 -7.01 3.25 21.82
C SER A 501 -8.16 3.28 22.83
N ALA A 502 -7.87 3.49 24.12
CA ALA A 502 -8.87 3.57 25.19
C ALA A 502 -10.00 4.59 24.92
N THR A 503 -9.72 5.67 24.18
CA THR A 503 -10.73 6.67 23.83
C THR A 503 -11.81 6.11 22.91
N GLU A 504 -11.52 5.05 22.14
CA GLU A 504 -12.51 4.35 21.32
C GLU A 504 -13.57 3.60 22.13
N PHE A 505 -13.30 3.31 23.41
CA PHE A 505 -14.22 2.64 24.33
C PHE A 505 -14.95 3.61 25.28
N THR A 506 -14.87 4.92 25.03
CA THR A 506 -15.53 5.91 25.90
C THR A 506 -17.03 6.03 25.66
N THR A 507 -17.84 5.82 26.70
CA THR A 507 -19.28 6.14 26.67
C THR A 507 -19.51 7.62 26.94
N ASP A 508 -19.99 8.34 25.93
CA ASP A 508 -20.27 9.79 25.95
C ASP A 508 -21.51 10.17 26.79
N THR A 509 -21.72 9.53 27.94
CA THR A 509 -22.99 9.65 28.70
C THR A 509 -22.95 10.70 29.81
N GLU A 510 -21.80 11.19 30.29
CA GLU A 510 -21.78 12.26 31.29
C GLU A 510 -20.67 13.31 31.08
N MET A 511 -20.90 14.26 30.16
CA MET A 511 -20.29 15.59 30.33
C MET A 511 -20.92 16.26 31.55
N SER A 512 -20.27 16.14 32.71
CA SER A 512 -20.52 17.03 33.83
C SER A 512 -20.09 18.44 33.44
N THR A 513 -21.06 19.24 32.98
CA THR A 513 -20.92 20.66 32.72
C THR A 513 -20.64 21.42 34.02
N ASN A 514 -19.36 21.54 34.37
CA ASN A 514 -18.92 22.49 35.39
C ASN A 514 -18.28 23.72 34.74
N THR A 515 -19.10 24.63 34.21
CA THR A 515 -18.76 26.05 34.32
C THR A 515 -19.99 26.94 34.44
N THR A 516 -19.95 27.70 35.51
CA THR A 516 -20.97 28.51 36.17
C THR A 516 -21.30 29.79 35.40
N SER A 517 -22.60 30.11 35.16
CA SER A 517 -23.25 31.37 35.61
C SER A 517 -24.62 31.67 34.97
N ASN A 518 -25.59 31.91 35.86
CA ASN A 518 -26.81 32.74 35.75
C ASN A 518 -27.79 32.53 34.58
N SER A 519 -28.91 31.85 34.88
CA SER A 519 -30.24 32.46 34.70
C SER A 519 -31.35 31.67 35.41
N ASN A 520 -32.13 32.39 36.22
CA ASN A 520 -33.38 31.94 36.81
C ASN A 520 -34.36 31.46 35.72
N SER A 521 -34.84 30.23 35.82
CA SER A 521 -36.25 29.94 35.49
C SER A 521 -36.73 28.67 36.19
N ASP A 522 -37.75 28.85 37.01
CA ASP A 522 -38.54 27.81 37.67
C ASP A 522 -39.13 26.83 36.65
N LYS A 523 -38.71 25.55 36.70
CA LYS A 523 -39.56 24.41 36.35
C LYS A 523 -39.26 23.23 37.26
N GLN A 524 -40.12 23.10 38.26
CA GLN A 524 -40.24 21.97 39.16
C GLN A 524 -40.75 20.75 38.35
N SER A 525 -39.84 19.87 37.93
CA SER A 525 -40.18 18.58 37.34
C SER A 525 -40.16 17.50 38.42
N GLN A 526 -41.30 16.84 38.58
CA GLN A 526 -41.58 15.70 39.44
C GLN A 526 -40.51 14.60 39.29
N LYS A 527 -39.84 14.27 40.40
CA LYS A 527 -38.97 13.09 40.54
C LYS A 527 -39.87 11.89 40.86
N THR A 528 -40.22 11.10 39.86
CA THR A 528 -40.84 9.78 40.06
C THR A 528 -39.70 8.83 40.42
N LEU A 529 -39.72 8.27 41.63
CA LEU A 529 -38.85 7.14 41.99
C LEU A 529 -39.24 5.95 41.09
N VAL A 530 -38.34 5.58 40.19
CA VAL A 530 -38.28 4.22 39.63
C VAL A 530 -37.16 3.55 40.42
N GLU A 531 -37.48 2.42 41.06
CA GLU A 531 -36.50 1.54 41.67
C GLU A 531 -35.60 1.01 40.55
N ASP A 532 -34.30 1.27 40.65
CA ASP A 532 -33.26 0.67 39.80
C ASP A 532 -33.17 -0.82 40.16
N ASP A 533 -33.99 -1.65 39.52
CA ASP A 533 -33.57 -3.01 39.22
C ASP A 533 -32.56 -2.87 38.08
N GLU A 534 -31.28 -2.73 38.41
CA GLU A 534 -30.22 -2.91 37.41
C GLU A 534 -30.41 -4.32 36.82
N PRO A 535 -30.60 -4.46 35.50
CA PRO A 535 -30.76 -5.77 34.90
C PRO A 535 -29.53 -6.61 35.26
N GLU A 536 -29.74 -7.81 35.81
CA GLU A 536 -28.67 -8.77 36.05
C GLU A 536 -28.11 -9.16 34.66
N ILE A 537 -26.98 -8.55 34.29
CA ILE A 537 -26.35 -8.76 32.99
C ILE A 537 -25.57 -10.07 33.07
N GLU A 538 -26.07 -11.11 32.39
CA GLU A 538 -25.33 -12.37 32.26
C GLU A 538 -24.13 -12.14 31.33
N LEU A 539 -22.92 -12.14 31.91
CA LEU A 539 -21.67 -12.09 31.18
C LEU A 539 -21.21 -13.51 30.80
N ALA A 540 -20.52 -13.63 29.66
CA ALA A 540 -19.84 -14.87 29.33
C ALA A 540 -18.60 -15.07 30.22
N PRO A 541 -18.11 -16.32 30.41
CA PRO A 541 -16.98 -16.60 31.29
C PRO A 541 -15.69 -15.81 30.97
N HIS A 542 -15.47 -15.47 29.71
CA HIS A 542 -14.34 -14.64 29.29
C HIS A 542 -14.55 -13.15 29.58
N GLU A 543 -15.78 -12.66 29.44
CA GLU A 543 -16.15 -11.29 29.81
C GLU A 543 -16.06 -11.07 31.33
N GLU A 544 -16.40 -12.10 32.13
CA GLU A 544 -16.24 -12.06 33.60
C GLU A 544 -14.76 -11.96 34.02
N GLU A 545 -13.88 -12.77 33.44
CA GLU A 545 -12.44 -12.73 33.76
C GLU A 545 -11.83 -11.38 33.35
N ILE A 546 -12.19 -10.86 32.18
CA ILE A 546 -11.72 -9.55 31.70
C ILE A 546 -12.27 -8.41 32.57
N ALA A 547 -13.54 -8.47 32.95
CA ALA A 547 -14.13 -7.52 33.89
C ALA A 547 -13.41 -7.53 35.24
N GLN A 548 -13.02 -8.71 35.73
CA GLN A 548 -12.24 -8.83 36.96
C GLN A 548 -10.85 -8.22 36.81
N MET A 549 -10.14 -8.50 35.70
CA MET A 549 -8.82 -7.91 35.44
C MET A 549 -8.87 -6.37 35.37
N LEU A 550 -9.89 -5.82 34.68
CA LEU A 550 -10.13 -4.38 34.65
C LEU A 550 -10.43 -3.80 36.03
N TYR A 551 -11.24 -4.49 36.83
CA TYR A 551 -11.58 -4.06 38.19
C TYR A 551 -10.35 -4.07 39.11
N GLU A 552 -9.48 -5.06 38.97
CA GLU A 552 -8.26 -5.16 39.77
C GLU A 552 -7.21 -4.11 39.37
N ASN A 553 -7.15 -3.76 38.08
CA ASN A 553 -6.14 -2.84 37.54
C ASN A 553 -6.57 -1.35 37.59
N LEU A 554 -7.82 -1.02 37.25
CA LEU A 554 -8.22 0.36 36.95
C LEU A 554 -9.32 0.94 37.85
N ASN A 555 -9.96 0.13 38.72
CA ASN A 555 -11.12 0.61 39.47
C ASN A 555 -10.77 1.77 40.42
N GLY A 556 -11.29 2.95 40.11
CA GLY A 556 -11.09 4.16 40.91
C GLY A 556 -9.74 4.85 40.65
N GLU A 557 -8.99 4.42 39.63
CA GLU A 557 -7.77 5.09 39.19
C GLU A 557 -8.08 6.19 38.16
N VAL A 558 -7.22 7.22 38.16
CA VAL A 558 -7.26 8.30 37.16
C VAL A 558 -6.01 8.15 36.30
N ILE A 559 -6.22 7.84 35.03
CA ILE A 559 -5.16 7.76 34.04
C ILE A 559 -4.87 9.19 33.57
N SER A 560 -3.62 9.61 33.67
CA SER A 560 -3.13 10.93 33.27
C SER A 560 -2.14 10.84 32.12
N GLY A 561 -2.04 11.89 31.31
CA GLY A 561 -1.08 11.93 30.18
C GLY A 561 -1.63 11.31 28.90
N LEU A 562 -2.96 11.30 28.74
CA LEU A 562 -3.64 10.79 27.55
C LEU A 562 -3.30 11.57 26.27
N ASP A 563 -2.72 12.76 26.40
CA ASP A 563 -2.21 13.56 25.29
C ASP A 563 -0.83 13.10 24.81
N GLU A 564 -0.08 12.37 25.65
CA GLU A 564 1.23 11.80 25.33
C GLU A 564 1.13 10.30 24.97
N HIS A 565 0.25 9.55 25.64
CA HIS A 565 0.04 8.11 25.40
C HIS A 565 -1.40 7.71 25.72
N GLU A 566 -2.13 7.15 24.75
CA GLU A 566 -3.47 6.59 25.00
C GLU A 566 -3.34 5.10 25.31
N PRO A 567 -3.88 4.61 26.45
CA PRO A 567 -3.64 3.24 26.87
C PRO A 567 -4.30 2.22 25.93
N THR A 568 -3.58 1.12 25.69
CA THR A 568 -4.01 0.00 24.86
C THR A 568 -4.88 -0.98 25.65
N PRO A 569 -5.63 -1.88 24.99
CA PRO A 569 -6.38 -2.92 25.68
C PRO A 569 -5.54 -3.75 26.66
N ARG A 570 -4.26 -4.00 26.34
CA ARG A 570 -3.32 -4.77 27.17
C ARG A 570 -2.96 -4.03 28.46
N GLU A 571 -2.73 -2.72 28.37
CA GLU A 571 -2.49 -1.87 29.53
C GLU A 571 -3.75 -1.73 30.40
N LEU A 572 -4.93 -1.64 29.76
CA LEU A 572 -6.19 -1.51 30.50
C LEU A 572 -6.46 -2.73 31.40
N ILE A 573 -6.21 -3.94 30.90
CA ILE A 573 -6.39 -5.19 31.66
C ILE A 573 -5.20 -5.52 32.58
N GLY A 574 -4.15 -4.69 32.60
CA GLY A 574 -3.00 -4.84 33.51
C GLY A 574 -2.02 -5.94 33.09
N LEU A 575 -1.95 -6.27 31.79
CA LEU A 575 -0.91 -7.15 31.27
C LEU A 575 0.42 -6.41 31.07
N VAL A 576 0.35 -5.11 30.75
CA VAL A 576 1.48 -4.18 30.61
C VAL A 576 1.22 -3.00 31.55
N ASP A 577 2.28 -2.44 32.13
CA ASP A 577 2.16 -1.21 32.92
C ASP A 577 1.78 -0.03 32.02
N ILE A 578 0.93 0.88 32.50
CA ILE A 578 0.50 2.04 31.70
C ILE A 578 1.70 2.93 31.34
N GLY A 579 1.90 3.17 30.05
CA GLY A 579 2.99 3.95 29.49
C GLY A 579 4.16 3.11 28.98
N GLU A 580 4.15 1.80 29.19
CA GLU A 580 5.15 0.88 28.65
C GLU A 580 4.69 0.32 27.29
N PRO A 581 5.63 0.00 26.38
CA PRO A 581 5.28 -0.46 25.05
C PRO A 581 4.66 -1.88 25.09
N ASP A 582 3.65 -2.10 24.24
CA ASP A 582 2.85 -3.34 24.18
C ASP A 582 3.67 -4.64 24.02
N ASP A 583 4.92 -4.53 23.54
CA ASP A 583 5.85 -5.64 23.29
C ASP A 583 6.82 -5.93 24.45
N GLU A 584 6.61 -5.36 25.65
CA GLU A 584 7.32 -5.76 26.86
C GLU A 584 7.00 -7.21 27.30
N ILE A 585 5.81 -7.71 26.98
CA ILE A 585 5.45 -9.11 27.20
C ILE A 585 6.11 -9.95 26.10
N GLY A 586 7.42 -10.21 26.25
CA GLY A 586 8.19 -11.01 25.30
C GLY A 586 7.68 -12.45 25.15
N ASN A 587 6.88 -12.95 26.12
CA ASN A 587 6.18 -14.22 26.03
C ASN A 587 4.75 -14.11 26.58
N THR A 588 3.75 -14.44 25.75
CA THR A 588 2.32 -14.43 26.10
C THR A 588 1.83 -15.73 26.73
N ASP A 589 2.66 -16.78 26.80
CA ASP A 589 2.34 -18.08 27.39
C ASP A 589 1.78 -17.94 28.82
N GLY A 590 0.63 -18.57 29.08
CA GLY A 590 -0.03 -18.57 30.39
C GLY A 590 -0.72 -17.26 30.78
N THR A 591 -0.72 -16.24 29.92
CA THR A 591 -1.55 -15.03 30.08
C THR A 591 -2.94 -15.23 29.44
N ILE A 592 -3.85 -14.27 29.59
CA ILE A 592 -5.13 -14.30 28.88
C ILE A 592 -4.98 -14.21 27.35
N LEU A 593 -3.81 -13.75 26.86
CA LEU A 593 -3.47 -13.70 25.42
C LEU A 593 -3.01 -15.06 24.85
N ASP A 594 -2.78 -16.05 25.71
CA ASP A 594 -2.46 -17.42 25.30
C ASP A 594 -3.73 -18.12 24.76
N PRO A 595 -3.74 -18.62 23.50
CA PRO A 595 -4.87 -19.36 22.96
C PRO A 595 -5.26 -20.60 23.77
N GLU A 596 -4.29 -21.21 24.48
CA GLU A 596 -4.55 -22.36 25.34
C GLU A 596 -5.09 -21.98 26.74
N HIS A 597 -5.25 -20.68 27.03
CA HIS A 597 -5.75 -20.20 28.31
C HIS A 597 -7.14 -20.77 28.63
N ARG A 598 -7.35 -21.13 29.90
CA ARG A 598 -8.56 -21.81 30.39
C ARG A 598 -9.87 -21.12 29.99
N VAL A 599 -9.83 -19.80 29.84
CA VAL A 599 -10.99 -18.96 29.59
C VAL A 599 -11.55 -19.20 28.17
N TRP A 600 -10.69 -19.55 27.22
CA TRP A 600 -11.05 -19.80 25.83
C TRP A 600 -11.67 -21.18 25.62
N GLN A 601 -11.54 -22.10 26.58
CA GLN A 601 -12.14 -23.44 26.52
C GLN A 601 -13.68 -23.45 26.67
N HIS A 602 -14.28 -22.29 26.97
CA HIS A 602 -15.71 -22.14 27.21
C HIS A 602 -16.50 -21.60 26.00
N GLY A 603 -15.82 -21.25 24.89
CA GLY A 603 -16.46 -20.78 23.67
C GLY A 603 -16.79 -21.89 22.65
N PRO A 604 -17.23 -21.51 21.44
CA PRO A 604 -17.39 -22.44 20.32
C PRO A 604 -16.09 -23.21 20.01
N GLU A 605 -16.17 -24.41 19.43
CA GLU A 605 -14.97 -25.11 18.93
C GLU A 605 -14.22 -24.22 17.92
N ASP A 606 -12.90 -24.17 18.04
CA ASP A 606 -11.96 -23.48 17.14
C ASP A 606 -12.13 -21.95 17.03
N TRP A 607 -12.64 -21.28 18.07
CA TRP A 607 -12.88 -19.83 18.02
C TRP A 607 -11.67 -18.94 18.38
N VAL A 608 -10.73 -19.41 19.19
CA VAL A 608 -9.48 -18.71 19.54
C VAL A 608 -8.32 -19.66 19.29
N GLU A 609 -7.61 -19.47 18.18
CA GLU A 609 -6.48 -20.33 17.77
C GLU A 609 -5.14 -19.58 17.83
N THR A 610 -5.17 -18.25 17.80
CA THR A 610 -3.99 -17.40 17.78
C THR A 610 -4.07 -16.29 18.81
N THR A 611 -2.93 -15.72 19.18
CA THR A 611 -2.86 -14.55 20.06
C THR A 611 -3.66 -13.36 19.52
N SER A 612 -3.73 -13.21 18.19
CA SER A 612 -4.55 -12.18 17.56
C SER A 612 -6.06 -12.40 17.75
N ASP A 613 -6.51 -13.66 17.79
CA ASP A 613 -7.92 -13.99 18.07
C ASP A 613 -8.25 -13.67 19.53
N ALA A 614 -7.33 -14.01 20.44
CA ALA A 614 -7.48 -13.68 21.87
C ALA A 614 -7.56 -12.17 22.10
N GLU A 615 -6.74 -11.36 21.43
CA GLU A 615 -6.85 -9.89 21.46
C GLU A 615 -8.20 -9.39 20.97
N THR A 616 -8.67 -9.94 19.84
CA THR A 616 -9.95 -9.54 19.25
C THR A 616 -11.11 -9.82 20.21
N GLU A 617 -11.10 -10.99 20.87
CA GLU A 617 -12.11 -11.33 21.86
C GLU A 617 -12.01 -10.50 23.14
N ILE A 618 -10.81 -10.10 23.57
CA ILE A 618 -10.63 -9.16 24.67
C ILE A 618 -11.26 -7.80 24.34
N GLU A 619 -11.07 -7.31 23.11
CA GLU A 619 -11.70 -6.05 22.66
C GLU A 619 -13.22 -6.16 22.55
N ASN A 620 -13.72 -7.28 22.04
CA ASN A 620 -15.15 -7.55 21.99
C ASN A 620 -15.76 -7.54 23.39
N ALA A 621 -15.10 -8.20 24.36
CA ALA A 621 -15.50 -8.17 25.75
C ALA A 621 -15.45 -6.74 26.32
N LEU A 622 -14.38 -5.97 26.08
CA LEU A 622 -14.28 -4.56 26.49
C LEU A 622 -15.44 -3.72 25.94
N ARG A 623 -15.81 -3.91 24.67
CA ARG A 623 -16.96 -3.24 24.04
C ARG A 623 -18.28 -3.66 24.65
N THR A 624 -18.45 -4.95 24.94
CA THR A 624 -19.65 -5.47 25.60
C THR A 624 -19.78 -4.88 27.00
N LEU A 625 -18.71 -4.91 27.80
CA LEU A 625 -18.66 -4.34 29.16
C LEU A 625 -18.96 -2.84 29.16
N THR A 626 -18.41 -2.11 28.19
CA THR A 626 -18.67 -0.68 27.98
C THR A 626 -20.14 -0.42 27.58
N THR A 627 -20.66 -1.18 26.62
CA THR A 627 -22.04 -1.02 26.11
C THR A 627 -23.08 -1.36 27.17
N ASN A 628 -22.78 -2.38 27.99
CA ASN A 628 -23.61 -2.83 29.10
C ASN A 628 -23.47 -1.92 30.33
N GLY A 629 -22.55 -0.95 30.31
CA GLY A 629 -22.34 0.00 31.40
C GLY A 629 -21.68 -0.61 32.64
N ILE A 630 -21.01 -1.76 32.48
CA ILE A 630 -20.26 -2.45 33.53
C ILE A 630 -18.89 -1.80 33.72
N MET A 631 -18.28 -1.35 32.61
CA MET A 631 -17.13 -0.44 32.61
C MET A 631 -17.62 0.96 32.23
N LYS A 632 -17.38 1.96 33.08
CA LYS A 632 -17.70 3.37 32.80
C LYS A 632 -16.41 4.17 32.81
N THR A 633 -16.03 4.64 31.63
CA THR A 633 -14.93 5.59 31.49
C THR A 633 -15.49 7.00 31.38
N SER A 634 -14.94 7.95 32.14
CA SER A 634 -15.29 9.37 32.03
C SER A 634 -14.05 10.23 31.84
N VAL A 635 -14.08 11.13 30.85
CA VAL A 635 -12.99 12.09 30.61
C VAL A 635 -13.16 13.24 31.61
N GLU A 636 -12.15 13.47 32.45
CA GLU A 636 -12.21 14.50 33.50
C GLU A 636 -11.66 15.85 33.01
N GLU A 637 -10.57 15.84 32.24
CA GLU A 637 -9.95 17.04 31.68
C GLU A 637 -9.71 16.91 30.17
N THR A 638 -9.78 18.03 29.45
CA THR A 638 -9.50 18.11 28.01
C THR A 638 -8.60 19.30 27.69
N THR A 639 -7.73 19.16 26.69
CA THR A 639 -6.91 20.25 26.17
C THR A 639 -7.78 21.34 25.54
N PRO A 640 -7.25 22.57 25.35
CA PRO A 640 -7.96 23.62 24.61
C PRO A 640 -8.37 23.24 23.17
N GLY A 641 -7.74 22.20 22.60
CA GLY A 641 -8.07 21.60 21.31
C GLY A 641 -9.13 20.49 21.36
N GLY A 642 -9.59 20.09 22.56
CA GLY A 642 -10.61 19.08 22.76
C GLY A 642 -10.11 17.63 22.84
N GLN A 643 -8.81 17.40 23.02
CA GLN A 643 -8.25 16.07 23.31
C GLN A 643 -8.34 15.76 24.80
N PRO A 644 -8.64 14.52 25.22
CA PRO A 644 -8.66 14.13 26.63
C PRO A 644 -7.26 14.22 27.25
N LEU A 645 -7.16 14.73 28.49
CA LEU A 645 -5.93 14.82 29.30
C LEU A 645 -5.92 13.75 30.41
N THR A 646 -7.07 13.53 31.01
CA THR A 646 -7.26 12.56 32.10
C THR A 646 -8.57 11.81 31.91
N MET A 647 -8.58 10.51 32.25
CA MET A 647 -9.81 9.71 32.34
C MET A 647 -9.88 8.97 33.67
N SER A 648 -11.07 8.86 34.23
CA SER A 648 -11.37 7.93 35.32
C SER A 648 -12.12 6.71 34.79
N VAL A 649 -11.80 5.55 35.35
CA VAL A 649 -12.43 4.26 35.02
C VAL A 649 -13.13 3.74 36.28
N ALA A 650 -14.42 3.44 36.17
CA ALA A 650 -15.29 3.04 37.27
C ALA A 650 -16.21 1.87 36.92
#